data_AF-A0A1K1NHK1-F1
#
_entry.id   AF-A0A1K1NHK1-F1
#
_cell.length_a   1.000
_cell.length_b   1.000
_cell.length_c   1.000
_cell.angle_alpha   90.00
_cell.angle_beta   90.00
_cell.angle_gamma   90.00
#
_symmetry.space_group_name_H-M   'P 1'
#
loop_
_entity.id
_entity.type
_entity.pdbx_description
1 polymer ?
#
loop_
_entity_poly.entity_id
_entity_poly.type
_entity_poly.pdbx_seq_one_letter_code
_entity_poly.pdbx_strand_id
1 'polypeptide(L)'
;MEGYYKKLLEDNKIDKIQEIRNFIMQSRLPESVIVSVFDFLYFGEGGCVGDWNDHPVLNEICLKLEREARQRHVLSDKEMVLFYRKRKDKVTFVITDYGLSWKNNTGDHDWGDEFYYIPWECIHRVEYNESTQNIEFYSSPSKKPFDEISGYTLVKNQNEEKLRLLSEMLTNITRCFYIDKDLLNKKLSSDNVSFDEKIKDCDTLLSLCVDFNEGLNAIYRKVAILLAEYKKTREEKHLDLAETILENIPIYEDSKLAANEDKIYVKPKWAKIEHRLTEQENEKIKDKKAYFYKEIASIEGDWRAKRKNIIRLLGSDNFQSKRDLIKQLDEIESGNLWDNYTSLIGYQERRLIMPLRDISGCISQNIEVFRIGKIPSSIHFLPTCQPIEGMLYIGNPTAPGEYIPIEGHEFEFLMRQVDEYCWILQCLGAEEITIRTIKGKSVSNAIENNSHLDGSLGLKGFNVSVEEDKEQKNTNEQTSRIVIELIQKFHPQTKPYLPGDLVWYESQPTWQSKVKQRLAGNLIEFSQRFSTQQTSMVSKSETTNIKAEAEYIWAKANINNKETQKAEFKSAEDTEWIVTAKFKPLQEFEEFSNFNEKSSKVSTNEEKYKEEVLFYLEDNGSITDIERRFLEKKRVRLGVSEERAKEIEEDCLPKLTSEEKEYIEALKELGDADLQNPRIRRMLDHERDDLGISEERALELEKQYCDQ
;
A
#
# COMPACT_ATOMS: atom_id res chain seq x y z
N MET A 1 -22.55 31.36 -55.74
CA MET A 1 -23.39 31.52 -54.54
C MET A 1 -23.72 32.99 -54.35
N GLU A 2 -22.78 33.84 -53.94
CA GLU A 2 -23.03 35.27 -53.66
C GLU A 2 -23.72 36.04 -54.81
N GLY A 3 -23.23 35.92 -56.04
CA GLY A 3 -23.88 36.53 -57.22
C GLY A 3 -25.21 35.90 -57.66
N TYR A 4 -25.54 34.70 -57.19
CA TYR A 4 -26.80 34.01 -57.49
C TYR A 4 -27.86 34.31 -56.42
N TYR A 5 -27.45 34.41 -55.15
CA TYR A 5 -28.29 34.89 -54.04
C TYR A 5 -28.72 36.35 -54.23
N LYS A 6 -27.80 37.21 -54.68
CA LYS A 6 -28.13 38.59 -55.08
C LYS A 6 -29.21 38.66 -56.16
N LYS A 7 -29.17 37.72 -57.11
CA LYS A 7 -30.14 37.61 -58.21
C LYS A 7 -31.51 37.08 -57.73
N LEU A 8 -31.53 36.10 -56.82
CA LEU A 8 -32.76 35.61 -56.17
C LEU A 8 -33.48 36.69 -55.36
N LEU A 9 -32.73 37.66 -54.83
CA LEU A 9 -33.23 38.81 -54.09
C LEU A 9 -33.81 39.89 -55.00
N GLU A 10 -33.11 40.20 -56.09
CA GLU A 10 -33.63 41.09 -57.13
C GLU A 10 -34.93 40.52 -57.76
N ASP A 11 -35.09 39.20 -57.77
CA ASP A 11 -36.27 38.49 -58.27
C ASP A 11 -37.42 38.36 -57.24
N ASN A 12 -37.30 38.93 -56.02
CA ASN A 12 -38.35 39.03 -55.00
C ASN A 12 -39.03 37.70 -54.59
N LYS A 13 -38.28 36.59 -54.53
CA LYS A 13 -38.80 35.26 -54.16
C LYS A 13 -38.81 35.02 -52.65
N ILE A 14 -39.78 35.64 -51.97
CA ILE A 14 -40.03 35.56 -50.51
C ILE A 14 -40.27 34.11 -50.02
N ASP A 15 -40.84 33.23 -50.85
CA ASP A 15 -41.21 31.86 -50.44
C ASP A 15 -39.98 30.96 -50.12
N LYS A 16 -38.83 31.22 -50.75
CA LYS A 16 -37.59 30.42 -50.54
C LYS A 16 -36.83 30.78 -49.26
N ILE A 17 -37.04 32.01 -48.78
CA ILE A 17 -36.57 32.47 -47.47
C ILE A 17 -37.33 31.74 -46.36
N GLN A 18 -38.62 31.46 -46.59
CA GLN A 18 -39.48 30.72 -45.66
C GLN A 18 -39.09 29.24 -45.55
N GLU A 19 -38.58 28.60 -46.62
CA GLU A 19 -38.09 27.21 -46.59
C GLU A 19 -36.79 27.04 -45.80
N ILE A 20 -35.81 27.95 -45.95
CA ILE A 20 -34.61 27.98 -45.10
C ILE A 20 -35.02 28.19 -43.64
N ARG A 21 -35.97 29.10 -43.40
CA ARG A 21 -36.51 29.35 -42.06
C ARG A 21 -37.13 28.08 -41.48
N ASN A 22 -37.92 27.33 -42.26
CA ASN A 22 -38.54 26.06 -41.83
C ASN A 22 -37.50 24.95 -41.56
N PHE A 23 -36.41 24.89 -42.33
CA PHE A 23 -35.30 23.94 -42.10
C PHE A 23 -34.58 24.25 -40.78
N ILE A 24 -34.31 25.53 -40.50
CA ILE A 24 -33.69 25.97 -39.24
C ILE A 24 -34.67 25.83 -38.05
N MET A 25 -35.99 25.89 -38.28
CA MET A 25 -37.02 25.66 -37.25
C MET A 25 -37.11 24.20 -36.77
N GLN A 26 -36.40 23.25 -37.41
CA GLN A 26 -36.18 21.90 -36.88
C GLN A 26 -35.01 21.84 -35.87
N SER A 27 -34.27 22.93 -35.70
CA SER A 27 -33.20 23.04 -34.70
C SER A 27 -33.74 23.16 -33.28
N ARG A 28 -32.88 22.94 -32.28
CA ARG A 28 -33.21 23.15 -30.85
C ARG A 28 -33.24 24.62 -30.43
N LEU A 29 -33.08 25.57 -31.35
CA LEU A 29 -32.97 27.00 -31.06
C LEU A 29 -34.35 27.69 -31.02
N PRO A 30 -34.56 28.69 -30.14
CA PRO A 30 -35.78 29.50 -30.14
C PRO A 30 -35.98 30.30 -31.44
N GLU A 31 -37.23 30.51 -31.86
CA GLU A 31 -37.56 31.21 -33.12
C GLU A 31 -36.91 32.60 -33.25
N SER A 32 -36.79 33.35 -32.16
CA SER A 32 -36.13 34.66 -32.15
C SER A 32 -34.64 34.60 -32.50
N VAL A 33 -33.95 33.54 -32.07
CA VAL A 33 -32.53 33.31 -32.35
C VAL A 33 -32.34 32.86 -33.79
N ILE A 34 -33.27 32.03 -34.29
CA ILE A 34 -33.31 31.57 -35.68
C ILE A 34 -33.43 32.75 -36.64
N VAL A 35 -34.29 33.73 -36.33
CA VAL A 35 -34.43 34.96 -37.13
C VAL A 35 -33.14 35.76 -37.15
N SER A 36 -32.44 35.92 -36.02
CA SER A 36 -31.15 36.62 -35.98
C SER A 36 -30.05 35.92 -36.77
N VAL A 37 -29.99 34.58 -36.70
CA VAL A 37 -29.08 33.75 -37.51
C VAL A 37 -29.38 33.93 -38.99
N PHE A 38 -30.66 33.90 -39.35
CA PHE A 38 -31.09 34.10 -40.72
C PHE A 38 -30.70 35.47 -41.27
N ASP A 39 -30.97 36.54 -40.52
CA ASP A 39 -30.64 37.92 -40.92
C ASP A 39 -29.13 38.09 -41.10
N PHE A 40 -28.31 37.53 -40.21
CA PHE A 40 -26.85 37.59 -40.36
C PHE A 40 -26.35 36.82 -41.60
N LEU A 41 -26.84 35.59 -41.79
CA LEU A 41 -26.47 34.73 -42.92
C LEU A 41 -26.88 35.32 -44.28
N TYR A 42 -27.98 36.05 -44.31
CA TYR A 42 -28.51 36.74 -45.48
C TYR A 42 -27.60 37.89 -45.97
N PHE A 43 -26.81 38.50 -45.08
CA PHE A 43 -25.91 39.61 -45.41
C PHE A 43 -24.40 39.22 -45.42
N GLY A 44 -24.04 37.95 -45.24
CA GLY A 44 -22.64 37.48 -45.09
C GLY A 44 -22.05 36.73 -46.31
N GLU A 45 -20.71 36.75 -46.45
CA GLU A 45 -19.98 35.99 -47.49
C GLU A 45 -19.73 34.51 -47.08
N GLY A 46 -20.80 33.74 -46.81
CA GLY A 46 -20.77 32.33 -46.40
C GLY A 46 -21.91 31.50 -47.01
N GLY A 47 -21.86 30.17 -46.87
CA GLY A 47 -22.89 29.27 -47.39
C GLY A 47 -23.80 28.75 -46.28
N CYS A 48 -25.11 29.00 -46.38
CA CYS A 48 -26.10 28.28 -45.59
C CYS A 48 -26.19 26.83 -46.11
N VAL A 49 -26.29 25.87 -45.20
CA VAL A 49 -26.51 24.47 -45.54
C VAL A 49 -27.96 24.14 -45.17
N GLY A 50 -28.76 23.72 -46.15
CA GLY A 50 -30.17 23.42 -45.97
C GLY A 50 -30.68 22.45 -47.03
N ASP A 51 -31.86 21.87 -46.81
CA ASP A 51 -32.51 20.97 -47.75
C ASP A 51 -33.22 21.76 -48.86
N TRP A 52 -32.75 21.64 -50.11
CA TRP A 52 -33.20 22.44 -51.26
C TRP A 52 -33.81 21.55 -52.36
N ASN A 53 -34.69 20.64 -51.99
CA ASN A 53 -35.26 19.62 -52.88
C ASN A 53 -35.81 20.18 -54.21
N ASP A 54 -36.30 21.43 -54.23
CA ASP A 54 -36.87 22.07 -55.42
C ASP A 54 -35.84 22.75 -56.34
N HIS A 55 -34.54 22.69 -56.02
CA HIS A 55 -33.48 23.21 -56.87
C HIS A 55 -32.26 22.27 -56.90
N PRO A 56 -32.24 21.29 -57.84
CA PRO A 56 -31.28 20.20 -57.86
C PRO A 56 -29.81 20.63 -57.74
N VAL A 57 -29.44 21.71 -58.43
CA VAL A 57 -28.06 22.25 -58.41
C VAL A 57 -27.68 22.85 -57.05
N LEU A 58 -28.63 23.50 -56.35
CA LEU A 58 -28.35 24.08 -55.03
C LEU A 58 -28.39 23.00 -53.96
N ASN A 59 -29.29 22.02 -54.10
CA ASN A 59 -29.32 20.85 -53.22
C ASN A 59 -28.02 20.08 -53.30
N GLU A 60 -27.51 19.83 -54.51
CA GLU A 60 -26.23 19.16 -54.72
C GLU A 60 -25.05 19.94 -54.11
N ILE A 61 -25.04 21.27 -54.24
CA ILE A 61 -24.02 22.14 -53.63
C ILE A 61 -24.13 22.12 -52.10
N CYS A 62 -25.33 22.19 -51.52
CA CYS A 62 -25.53 22.18 -50.08
C CYS A 62 -25.18 20.82 -49.47
N LEU A 63 -25.61 19.72 -50.07
CA LEU A 63 -25.22 18.36 -49.67
C LEU A 63 -23.70 18.16 -49.78
N LYS A 64 -23.05 18.78 -50.77
CA LYS A 64 -21.59 18.73 -50.90
C LYS A 64 -20.90 19.51 -49.78
N LEU A 65 -21.36 20.72 -49.47
CA LEU A 65 -20.84 21.53 -48.36
C LEU A 65 -21.10 20.88 -47.01
N GLU A 66 -22.26 20.26 -46.82
CA GLU A 66 -22.62 19.51 -45.62
C GLU A 66 -21.72 18.29 -45.45
N ARG A 67 -21.54 17.47 -46.49
CA ARG A 67 -20.61 16.33 -46.46
C ARG A 67 -19.19 16.80 -46.16
N GLU A 68 -18.77 17.91 -46.75
CA GLU A 68 -17.45 18.50 -46.52
C GLU A 68 -17.29 19.03 -45.08
N ALA A 69 -18.33 19.68 -44.52
CA ALA A 69 -18.38 20.10 -43.13
C ALA A 69 -18.31 18.90 -42.18
N ARG A 70 -19.18 17.90 -42.39
CA ARG A 70 -19.25 16.68 -41.58
C ARG A 70 -17.94 15.89 -41.63
N GLN A 71 -17.32 15.75 -42.80
CA GLN A 71 -16.02 15.07 -42.92
C GLN A 71 -14.88 15.84 -42.24
N ARG A 72 -14.79 17.17 -42.44
CA ARG A 72 -13.68 17.96 -41.90
C ARG A 72 -13.80 18.26 -40.41
N HIS A 73 -15.01 18.35 -39.89
CA HIS A 73 -15.29 18.67 -38.50
C HIS A 73 -15.77 17.44 -37.70
N VAL A 74 -15.75 16.25 -38.31
CA VAL A 74 -16.08 14.96 -37.69
C VAL A 74 -17.46 14.99 -37.01
N LEU A 75 -18.43 15.58 -37.70
CA LEU A 75 -19.78 15.78 -37.17
C LEU A 75 -20.60 14.49 -37.30
N SER A 76 -21.44 14.20 -36.31
CA SER A 76 -22.36 13.05 -36.34
C SER A 76 -23.53 13.32 -37.28
N ASP A 77 -24.18 12.28 -37.81
CA ASP A 77 -25.37 12.40 -38.67
C ASP A 77 -26.57 13.08 -37.97
N LYS A 78 -26.53 13.20 -36.63
CA LYS A 78 -27.58 13.83 -35.82
C LYS A 78 -27.32 15.31 -35.54
N GLU A 79 -26.13 15.83 -35.83
CA GLU A 79 -25.80 17.25 -35.64
C GLU A 79 -26.27 18.06 -36.85
N MET A 80 -26.96 19.16 -36.61
CA MET A 80 -27.44 20.06 -37.64
C MET A 80 -26.36 21.09 -37.95
N VAL A 81 -25.94 21.18 -39.21
CA VAL A 81 -24.97 22.19 -39.67
C VAL A 81 -25.73 23.47 -40.00
N LEU A 82 -25.62 24.49 -39.14
CA LEU A 82 -26.30 25.78 -39.30
C LEU A 82 -25.51 26.74 -40.20
N PHE A 83 -24.19 26.68 -40.13
CA PHE A 83 -23.31 27.50 -40.96
C PHE A 83 -22.01 26.75 -41.27
N TYR A 84 -21.56 26.83 -42.51
CA TYR A 84 -20.26 26.35 -42.93
C TYR A 84 -19.53 27.42 -43.74
N ARG A 85 -18.30 27.73 -43.34
CA ARG A 85 -17.41 28.60 -44.10
C ARG A 85 -16.05 27.97 -44.30
N LYS A 86 -15.53 28.11 -45.52
CA LYS A 86 -14.21 27.64 -45.93
C LYS A 86 -13.44 28.78 -46.60
N ARG A 87 -12.22 29.05 -46.13
CA ARG A 87 -11.30 30.06 -46.68
C ARG A 87 -10.11 29.38 -47.36
N LYS A 88 -10.01 29.50 -48.70
CA LYS A 88 -8.83 29.12 -49.54
C LYS A 88 -8.16 27.79 -49.12
N ASP A 89 -8.95 26.76 -48.76
CA ASP A 89 -8.50 25.45 -48.25
C ASP A 89 -7.69 25.47 -46.93
N LYS A 90 -7.49 26.65 -46.30
CA LYS A 90 -6.65 26.83 -45.12
C LYS A 90 -7.40 27.01 -43.82
N VAL A 91 -8.61 27.56 -43.78
CA VAL A 91 -9.36 27.72 -42.52
C VAL A 91 -10.83 27.39 -42.73
N THR A 92 -11.40 26.53 -41.89
CA THR A 92 -12.83 26.18 -41.92
C THR A 92 -13.48 26.53 -40.60
N PHE A 93 -14.73 27.02 -40.62
CA PHE A 93 -15.52 27.35 -39.42
C PHE A 93 -16.94 26.84 -39.60
N VAL A 94 -17.49 26.24 -38.54
CA VAL A 94 -18.80 25.60 -38.51
C VAL A 94 -19.55 25.99 -37.27
N ILE A 95 -20.82 26.33 -37.45
CA ILE A 95 -21.81 26.49 -36.38
C ILE A 95 -22.76 25.31 -36.49
N THR A 96 -22.95 24.58 -35.40
CA THR A 96 -23.96 23.52 -35.28
C THR A 96 -24.95 23.85 -34.17
N ASP A 97 -25.98 23.02 -34.03
CA ASP A 97 -26.90 23.05 -32.89
C ASP A 97 -26.27 22.55 -31.56
N TYR A 98 -25.04 22.02 -31.59
CA TYR A 98 -24.27 21.58 -30.41
C TYR A 98 -23.10 22.50 -30.05
N GLY A 99 -22.57 23.27 -31.00
CA GLY A 99 -21.48 24.20 -30.70
C GLY A 99 -20.84 24.82 -31.94
N LEU A 100 -19.63 25.33 -31.73
CA LEU A 100 -18.79 25.94 -32.74
C LEU A 100 -17.58 25.06 -32.99
N SER A 101 -17.12 24.94 -34.23
CA SER A 101 -15.80 24.39 -34.50
C SER A 101 -15.08 25.14 -35.61
N TRP A 102 -13.75 25.25 -35.51
CA TRP A 102 -12.93 25.72 -36.60
C TRP A 102 -11.66 24.92 -36.75
N LYS A 103 -11.11 24.92 -37.96
CA LYS A 103 -9.85 24.25 -38.27
C LYS A 103 -8.91 25.22 -38.95
N ASN A 104 -7.66 25.28 -38.51
CA ASN A 104 -6.60 26.06 -39.13
C ASN A 104 -5.55 25.12 -39.78
N ASN A 105 -5.49 25.13 -41.10
CA ASN A 105 -4.58 24.43 -42.00
C ASN A 105 -3.67 25.47 -42.68
N THR A 106 -2.85 26.21 -41.92
CA THR A 106 -1.95 27.24 -42.47
C THR A 106 -0.86 26.66 -43.37
N GLY A 107 -0.47 25.39 -43.19
CA GLY A 107 0.55 24.72 -43.99
C GLY A 107 1.99 25.20 -43.71
N ASP A 108 2.19 26.05 -42.71
CA ASP A 108 3.51 26.36 -42.17
C ASP A 108 3.87 25.31 -41.13
N HIS A 109 5.00 24.63 -41.35
CA HIS A 109 5.41 23.37 -40.72
C HIS A 109 5.62 23.38 -39.20
N ASP A 110 5.35 24.48 -38.50
CA ASP A 110 5.62 24.61 -37.05
C ASP A 110 4.38 24.51 -36.16
N TRP A 111 3.17 24.69 -36.70
CA TRP A 111 1.90 24.59 -35.94
C TRP A 111 0.94 23.71 -36.74
N GLY A 112 0.78 22.43 -36.33
CA GLY A 112 0.02 21.43 -37.07
C GLY A 112 -1.44 21.80 -37.35
N ASP A 113 -2.16 20.96 -38.11
CA ASP A 113 -3.61 21.09 -38.36
C ASP A 113 -4.40 21.23 -37.03
N GLU A 114 -4.67 22.45 -36.60
CA GLU A 114 -5.34 22.73 -35.33
C GLU A 114 -6.85 22.70 -35.55
N PHE A 115 -7.54 21.78 -34.86
CA PHE A 115 -8.99 21.67 -34.83
C PHE A 115 -9.48 22.11 -33.47
N TYR A 116 -10.47 22.99 -33.47
CA TYR A 116 -11.04 23.62 -32.31
C TYR A 116 -12.53 23.36 -32.29
N TYR A 117 -13.06 23.01 -31.12
CA TYR A 117 -14.47 22.82 -30.88
C TYR A 117 -14.85 23.39 -29.52
N ILE A 118 -15.91 24.19 -29.48
CA ILE A 118 -16.46 24.79 -28.27
C ILE A 118 -17.96 24.47 -28.23
N PRO A 119 -18.43 23.65 -27.27
CA PRO A 119 -19.85 23.45 -27.02
C PRO A 119 -20.54 24.73 -26.56
N TRP A 120 -21.82 24.88 -26.90
CA TRP A 120 -22.59 26.08 -26.52
C TRP A 120 -22.67 26.31 -25.01
N GLU A 121 -22.76 25.23 -24.23
CA GLU A 121 -22.81 25.27 -22.76
C GLU A 121 -21.55 25.85 -22.11
N CYS A 122 -20.42 25.90 -22.82
CA CYS A 122 -19.15 26.43 -22.31
C CYS A 122 -19.01 27.95 -22.49
N ILE A 123 -19.89 28.57 -23.28
CA ILE A 123 -19.78 29.99 -23.63
C ILE A 123 -20.84 30.78 -22.84
N HIS A 124 -20.38 31.68 -21.97
CA HIS A 124 -21.25 32.66 -21.33
C HIS A 124 -21.67 33.75 -22.32
N ARG A 125 -20.70 34.36 -23.01
CA ARG A 125 -20.94 35.40 -24.03
C ARG A 125 -19.82 35.44 -25.05
N VAL A 126 -20.10 36.11 -26.16
CA VAL A 126 -19.18 36.34 -27.26
C VAL A 126 -19.12 37.85 -27.53
N GLU A 127 -17.92 38.40 -27.60
CA GLU A 127 -17.71 39.84 -27.82
C GLU A 127 -16.80 40.06 -29.03
N TYR A 128 -16.99 41.17 -29.73
CA TYR A 128 -16.06 41.61 -30.76
C TYR A 128 -15.13 42.67 -30.18
N ASN A 129 -13.82 42.43 -30.26
CA ASN A 129 -12.82 43.39 -29.82
C ASN A 129 -12.31 44.20 -31.03
N GLU A 130 -12.66 45.49 -31.06
CA GLU A 130 -12.27 46.41 -32.13
C GLU A 130 -10.77 46.64 -32.23
N SER A 131 -10.04 46.56 -31.10
CA SER A 131 -8.60 46.82 -31.08
C SER A 131 -7.81 45.67 -31.69
N THR A 132 -8.20 44.42 -31.43
CA THR A 132 -7.54 43.22 -31.96
C THR A 132 -8.19 42.69 -33.23
N GLN A 133 -9.39 43.19 -33.57
CA GLN A 133 -10.26 42.69 -34.63
C GLN A 133 -10.61 41.20 -34.49
N ASN A 134 -10.59 40.67 -33.26
CA ASN A 134 -10.94 39.29 -32.94
C ASN A 134 -12.34 39.19 -32.33
N ILE A 135 -12.97 38.04 -32.53
CA ILE A 135 -14.14 37.61 -31.78
C ILE A 135 -13.65 36.79 -30.59
N GLU A 136 -14.04 37.20 -29.40
CA GLU A 136 -13.56 36.70 -28.12
C GLU A 136 -14.67 35.92 -27.40
N PHE A 137 -14.33 34.74 -26.90
CA PHE A 137 -15.25 33.85 -26.20
C PHE A 137 -15.01 33.89 -24.70
N TYR A 138 -16.07 34.08 -23.93
CA TYR A 138 -16.01 34.20 -22.47
C TYR A 138 -16.75 33.05 -21.82
N SER A 139 -16.16 32.42 -20.80
CA SER A 139 -16.78 31.34 -20.03
C SER A 139 -17.50 31.82 -18.77
N SER A 140 -17.29 33.08 -18.37
CA SER A 140 -17.94 33.70 -17.20
C SER A 140 -17.89 35.24 -17.29
N PRO A 141 -18.69 35.96 -16.47
CA PRO A 141 -18.67 37.43 -16.41
C PRO A 141 -17.31 38.02 -16.03
N SER A 142 -16.54 37.34 -15.17
CA SER A 142 -15.36 37.87 -14.48
C SER A 142 -14.01 37.39 -15.04
N LYS A 143 -14.00 36.59 -16.11
CA LYS A 143 -12.77 36.05 -16.71
C LYS A 143 -12.38 36.79 -18.00
N LYS A 144 -11.08 36.76 -18.33
CA LYS A 144 -10.55 37.08 -19.66
C LYS A 144 -11.14 36.11 -20.70
N PRO A 145 -11.15 36.46 -22.00
CA PRO A 145 -11.59 35.53 -23.02
C PRO A 145 -10.73 34.26 -22.98
N PHE A 146 -11.38 33.10 -23.02
CA PHE A 146 -10.68 31.81 -22.99
C PHE A 146 -10.24 31.36 -24.38
N ASP A 147 -10.87 31.90 -25.42
CA ASP A 147 -10.50 31.68 -26.81
C ASP A 147 -10.83 32.92 -27.65
N GLU A 148 -10.16 33.04 -28.79
CA GLU A 148 -10.37 34.11 -29.75
C GLU A 148 -10.17 33.63 -31.19
N ILE A 149 -10.99 34.17 -32.10
CA ILE A 149 -10.87 33.90 -33.52
C ILE A 149 -10.82 35.21 -34.29
N SER A 150 -9.91 35.30 -35.26
CA SER A 150 -9.82 36.49 -36.10
C SER A 150 -11.16 36.80 -36.77
N GLY A 151 -11.65 38.02 -36.61
CA GLY A 151 -12.87 38.48 -37.26
C GLY A 151 -12.80 38.34 -38.79
N TYR A 152 -11.61 38.42 -39.38
CA TYR A 152 -11.40 38.17 -40.81
C TYR A 152 -11.75 36.73 -41.23
N THR A 153 -11.50 35.75 -40.35
CA THR A 153 -11.86 34.34 -40.56
C THR A 153 -13.37 34.18 -40.68
N LEU A 154 -14.12 34.94 -39.89
CA LEU A 154 -15.58 34.89 -39.80
C LEU A 154 -16.30 35.85 -40.76
N VAL A 155 -15.66 36.97 -41.14
CA VAL A 155 -16.17 38.01 -42.06
C VAL A 155 -15.03 38.52 -42.95
N LYS A 156 -15.05 38.21 -44.26
CA LYS A 156 -13.92 38.39 -45.20
C LYS A 156 -13.43 39.84 -45.36
N ASN A 157 -14.31 40.83 -45.23
CA ASN A 157 -13.96 42.25 -45.38
C ASN A 157 -13.90 42.99 -44.04
N GLN A 158 -13.81 42.28 -42.91
CA GLN A 158 -13.75 42.83 -41.54
C GLN A 158 -14.68 44.03 -41.34
N ASN A 159 -15.97 43.84 -41.62
CA ASN A 159 -16.97 44.87 -41.34
C ASN A 159 -17.31 44.80 -39.84
N GLU A 160 -16.92 45.83 -39.09
CA GLU A 160 -17.09 45.90 -37.63
C GLU A 160 -18.54 45.76 -37.18
N GLU A 161 -19.48 46.38 -37.91
CA GLU A 161 -20.92 46.27 -37.63
C GLU A 161 -21.40 44.81 -37.77
N LYS A 162 -20.94 44.11 -38.81
CA LYS A 162 -21.25 42.68 -39.02
C LYS A 162 -20.61 41.79 -37.95
N LEU A 163 -19.39 42.12 -37.49
CA LEU A 163 -18.71 41.35 -36.45
C LEU A 163 -19.38 41.55 -35.08
N ARG A 164 -19.82 42.77 -34.75
CA ARG A 164 -20.63 43.03 -33.56
C ARG A 164 -21.96 42.27 -33.61
N LEU A 165 -22.66 42.31 -34.74
CA LEU A 165 -23.91 41.57 -34.93
C LEU A 165 -23.73 40.05 -34.79
N LEU A 166 -22.63 39.50 -35.35
CA LEU A 166 -22.26 38.10 -35.21
C LEU A 166 -22.04 37.72 -33.73
N SER A 167 -21.27 38.52 -33.00
CA SER A 167 -21.02 38.28 -31.57
C SER A 167 -22.29 38.35 -30.72
N GLU A 168 -23.19 39.30 -31.02
CA GLU A 168 -24.50 39.39 -30.35
C GLU A 168 -25.37 38.16 -30.64
N MET A 169 -25.44 37.74 -31.89
CA MET A 169 -26.16 36.54 -32.31
C MET A 169 -25.61 35.29 -31.61
N LEU A 170 -24.29 35.09 -31.60
CA LEU A 170 -23.64 33.98 -30.91
C LEU A 170 -23.97 34.03 -29.41
N THR A 171 -23.92 35.21 -28.78
CA THR A 171 -24.32 35.37 -27.37
C THR A 171 -25.79 35.02 -27.13
N ASN A 172 -26.68 35.31 -28.07
CA ASN A 172 -28.10 34.92 -27.95
C ASN A 172 -28.30 33.41 -28.09
N ILE A 173 -27.53 32.74 -28.95
CA ILE A 173 -27.50 31.27 -29.02
C ILE A 173 -27.02 30.70 -27.70
N THR A 174 -25.92 31.23 -27.14
CA THR A 174 -25.35 30.68 -25.91
C THR A 174 -26.30 30.79 -24.72
N ARG A 175 -27.11 31.85 -24.62
CA ARG A 175 -28.16 31.98 -23.58
C ARG A 175 -29.18 30.83 -23.57
N CYS A 176 -29.32 30.07 -24.66
CA CYS A 176 -30.21 28.92 -24.73
C CYS A 176 -29.61 27.66 -24.08
N PHE A 177 -28.28 27.63 -23.88
CA PHE A 177 -27.54 26.46 -23.41
C PHE A 177 -26.64 26.76 -22.21
N TYR A 178 -26.39 28.04 -21.92
CA TYR A 178 -25.45 28.46 -20.91
C TYR A 178 -25.90 28.06 -19.52
N ILE A 179 -24.99 27.40 -18.80
CA ILE A 179 -25.17 27.03 -17.42
C ILE A 179 -24.14 27.81 -16.60
N ASP A 180 -24.63 28.61 -15.66
CA ASP A 180 -23.80 29.38 -14.74
C ASP A 180 -23.10 28.42 -13.75
N LYS A 181 -21.91 27.97 -14.12
CA LYS A 181 -21.08 27.06 -13.33
C LYS A 181 -20.76 27.64 -11.95
N ASP A 182 -20.58 28.95 -11.83
CA ASP A 182 -20.27 29.61 -10.55
C ASP A 182 -21.50 29.58 -9.62
N LEU A 183 -22.68 29.85 -10.16
CA LEU A 183 -23.94 29.69 -9.43
C LEU A 183 -24.17 28.23 -9.01
N LEU A 184 -23.93 27.26 -9.90
CA LEU A 184 -24.07 25.84 -9.56
C LEU A 184 -23.09 25.43 -8.46
N ASN A 185 -21.84 25.88 -8.55
CA ASN A 185 -20.83 25.66 -7.52
C ASN A 185 -21.24 26.25 -6.17
N LYS A 186 -21.89 27.42 -6.17
CA LYS A 186 -22.44 28.05 -4.97
C LYS A 186 -23.61 27.25 -4.39
N LYS A 187 -24.50 26.72 -5.23
CA LYS A 187 -25.60 25.83 -4.79
C LYS A 187 -25.08 24.55 -4.13
N LEU A 188 -24.08 23.91 -4.74
CA LEU A 188 -23.43 22.71 -4.19
C LEU A 188 -22.81 22.95 -2.81
N SER A 189 -22.30 24.16 -2.58
CA SER A 189 -21.68 24.56 -1.32
C SER A 189 -22.68 25.06 -0.26
N SER A 190 -23.97 25.15 -0.60
CA SER A 190 -25.02 25.65 0.29
C SER A 190 -25.60 24.54 1.15
N ASP A 191 -25.73 24.75 2.46
CA ASP A 191 -26.28 23.74 3.37
C ASP A 191 -27.81 23.57 3.25
N ASN A 192 -28.51 24.55 2.66
CA ASN A 192 -29.98 24.57 2.57
C ASN A 192 -30.56 23.81 1.36
N VAL A 193 -29.73 23.19 0.52
CA VAL A 193 -30.16 22.45 -0.67
C VAL A 193 -30.27 20.96 -0.31
N SER A 194 -31.34 20.31 -0.77
CA SER A 194 -31.56 18.88 -0.49
C SER A 194 -30.45 18.01 -1.11
N PHE A 195 -30.25 16.82 -0.55
CA PHE A 195 -29.25 15.87 -1.05
C PHE A 195 -29.47 15.55 -2.54
N ASP A 196 -30.71 15.22 -2.93
CA ASP A 196 -31.05 14.86 -4.30
C ASP A 196 -30.80 16.02 -5.28
N GLU A 197 -31.11 17.26 -4.88
CA GLU A 197 -30.81 18.44 -5.69
C GLU A 197 -29.31 18.66 -5.84
N LYS A 198 -28.51 18.47 -4.79
CA LYS A 198 -27.05 18.57 -4.88
C LYS A 198 -26.46 17.48 -5.80
N ILE A 199 -26.99 16.27 -5.75
CA ILE A 199 -26.57 15.19 -6.67
C ILE A 199 -26.92 15.55 -8.12
N LYS A 200 -28.14 16.04 -8.36
CA LYS A 200 -28.57 16.49 -9.69
C LYS A 200 -27.72 17.64 -10.22
N ASP A 201 -27.36 18.60 -9.37
CA ASP A 201 -26.48 19.71 -9.73
C ASP A 201 -25.06 19.20 -10.05
N CYS A 202 -24.53 18.23 -9.29
CA CYS A 202 -23.26 17.57 -9.60
C CYS A 202 -23.31 16.83 -10.94
N ASP A 203 -24.37 16.07 -11.23
CA ASP A 203 -24.55 15.36 -12.50
C ASP A 203 -24.65 16.33 -13.68
N THR A 204 -25.31 17.46 -13.46
CA THR A 204 -25.37 18.55 -14.43
C THR A 204 -23.96 19.07 -14.69
N LEU A 205 -23.14 19.38 -13.67
CA LEU A 205 -21.74 19.79 -13.91
C LEU A 205 -20.95 18.73 -14.67
N LEU A 206 -21.02 17.47 -14.24
CA LEU A 206 -20.29 16.37 -14.88
C LEU A 206 -20.60 16.27 -16.37
N SER A 207 -21.86 16.45 -16.76
CA SER A 207 -22.28 16.40 -18.17
C SER A 207 -21.73 17.56 -19.02
N LEU A 208 -21.32 18.66 -18.39
CA LEU A 208 -20.84 19.91 -19.04
C LEU A 208 -19.33 20.10 -18.90
N CYS A 209 -18.66 19.22 -18.16
CA CYS A 209 -17.23 19.30 -17.92
C CYS A 209 -16.49 18.73 -19.13
N VAL A 210 -16.08 19.64 -20.00
CA VAL A 210 -15.22 19.33 -21.14
C VAL A 210 -13.74 19.29 -20.73
N ASP A 211 -13.40 19.99 -19.64
CA ASP A 211 -12.07 20.01 -19.03
C ASP A 211 -11.96 19.01 -17.88
N PHE A 212 -10.87 18.25 -17.86
CA PHE A 212 -10.58 17.20 -16.86
C PHE A 212 -10.62 17.74 -15.42
N ASN A 213 -10.03 18.92 -15.18
CA ASN A 213 -9.96 19.51 -13.84
C ASN A 213 -11.34 19.89 -13.28
N GLU A 214 -12.25 20.41 -14.11
CA GLU A 214 -13.61 20.73 -13.68
C GLU A 214 -14.42 19.45 -13.44
N GLY A 215 -14.27 18.44 -14.31
CA GLY A 215 -14.93 17.14 -14.17
C GLY A 215 -14.52 16.44 -12.87
N LEU A 216 -13.22 16.37 -12.59
CA LEU A 216 -12.71 15.82 -11.34
C LEU A 216 -13.24 16.55 -10.10
N ASN A 217 -13.29 17.88 -10.14
CA ASN A 217 -13.84 18.65 -9.02
C ASN A 217 -15.31 18.34 -8.78
N ALA A 218 -16.12 18.18 -9.83
CA ALA A 218 -17.52 17.77 -9.71
C ALA A 218 -17.65 16.34 -9.16
N ILE A 219 -16.80 15.40 -9.61
CA ILE A 219 -16.74 14.03 -9.07
C ILE A 219 -16.47 14.05 -7.56
N TYR A 220 -15.42 14.76 -7.14
CA TYR A 220 -15.04 14.84 -5.73
C TYR A 220 -16.12 15.49 -4.86
N ARG A 221 -16.81 16.52 -5.37
CA ARG A 221 -17.95 17.12 -4.65
C ARG A 221 -19.10 16.13 -4.49
N LYS A 222 -19.43 15.38 -5.55
CA LYS A 222 -20.45 14.33 -5.49
C LYS A 222 -20.12 13.27 -4.44
N VAL A 223 -18.87 12.79 -4.40
CA VAL A 223 -18.38 11.86 -3.38
C VAL A 223 -18.48 12.45 -1.97
N ALA A 224 -18.10 13.72 -1.78
CA ALA A 224 -18.22 14.40 -0.50
C ALA A 224 -19.67 14.45 0.01
N ILE A 225 -20.62 14.76 -0.88
CA ILE A 225 -22.05 14.79 -0.58
C ILE A 225 -22.55 13.39 -0.20
N LEU A 226 -22.16 12.36 -0.95
CA LEU A 226 -22.51 10.95 -0.65
C LEU A 226 -21.99 10.51 0.73
N LEU A 227 -20.74 10.81 1.04
CA LEU A 227 -20.15 10.47 2.35
C LEU A 227 -20.79 11.24 3.50
N ALA A 228 -21.12 12.52 3.29
CA ALA A 228 -21.81 13.31 4.30
C ALA A 228 -23.21 12.76 4.58
N GLU A 229 -23.92 12.29 3.55
CA GLU A 229 -25.24 11.70 3.71
C GLU A 229 -25.17 10.30 4.31
N TYR A 230 -24.20 9.46 3.91
CA TYR A 230 -23.90 8.19 4.56
C TYR A 230 -23.72 8.37 6.08
N LYS A 231 -22.97 9.38 6.51
CA LYS A 231 -22.76 9.64 7.95
C LYS A 231 -24.06 9.95 8.69
N LYS A 232 -25.07 10.53 8.02
CA LYS A 232 -26.38 10.81 8.59
C LYS A 232 -27.31 9.60 8.57
N THR A 233 -27.38 8.89 7.45
CA THR A 233 -28.39 7.85 7.18
C THR A 233 -27.88 6.43 7.41
N ARG A 234 -26.56 6.23 7.46
CA ARG A 234 -25.84 4.95 7.55
C ARG A 234 -26.18 3.94 6.45
N GLU A 235 -26.51 4.42 5.24
CA GLU A 235 -26.86 3.54 4.12
C GLU A 235 -25.65 3.16 3.24
N GLU A 236 -25.24 1.89 3.26
CA GLU A 236 -24.06 1.35 2.54
C GLU A 236 -24.04 1.64 1.02
N LYS A 237 -25.20 1.64 0.35
CA LYS A 237 -25.29 1.89 -1.10
C LYS A 237 -24.65 3.21 -1.58
N HIS A 238 -24.54 4.21 -0.69
CA HIS A 238 -23.93 5.49 -1.02
C HIS A 238 -22.40 5.44 -0.97
N LEU A 239 -21.82 4.50 -0.22
CA LEU A 239 -20.40 4.24 -0.13
C LEU A 239 -19.90 3.51 -1.38
N ASP A 240 -20.55 2.40 -1.74
CA ASP A 240 -20.20 1.62 -2.93
C ASP A 240 -20.23 2.47 -4.21
N LEU A 241 -21.23 3.36 -4.31
CA LEU A 241 -21.34 4.30 -5.42
C LEU A 241 -20.19 5.33 -5.41
N ALA A 242 -19.78 5.82 -4.23
CA ALA A 242 -18.66 6.74 -4.10
C ALA A 242 -17.33 6.08 -4.49
N GLU A 243 -17.10 4.84 -4.07
CA GLU A 243 -15.95 4.03 -4.47
C GLU A 243 -15.93 3.79 -5.98
N THR A 244 -17.03 3.31 -6.53
CA THR A 244 -17.19 3.08 -7.97
C THR A 244 -16.88 4.35 -8.75
N ILE A 245 -17.35 5.51 -8.28
CA ILE A 245 -17.07 6.80 -8.93
C ILE A 245 -15.58 7.15 -8.85
N LEU A 246 -14.92 6.94 -7.69
CA LEU A 246 -13.49 7.22 -7.48
C LEU A 246 -12.57 6.27 -8.27
N GLU A 247 -12.98 5.02 -8.43
CA GLU A 247 -12.28 4.01 -9.23
C GLU A 247 -12.40 4.28 -10.73
N ASN A 248 -13.55 4.78 -11.18
CA ASN A 248 -13.79 5.17 -12.57
C ASN A 248 -13.28 6.58 -12.90
N ILE A 249 -12.63 7.28 -11.95
CA ILE A 249 -11.85 8.46 -12.29
C ILE A 249 -10.75 8.00 -13.26
N PRO A 250 -10.69 8.54 -14.50
CA PRO A 250 -9.65 8.16 -15.44
C PRO A 250 -8.27 8.47 -14.84
N ILE A 251 -7.58 7.45 -14.36
CA ILE A 251 -6.14 7.50 -14.09
C ILE A 251 -5.51 7.17 -15.44
N TYR A 252 -5.23 8.21 -16.22
CA TYR A 252 -4.37 8.03 -17.38
C TYR A 252 -2.96 7.70 -16.84
N GLU A 253 -2.45 6.50 -17.14
CA GLU A 253 -1.03 6.15 -16.98
C GLU A 253 -0.20 6.95 -18.01
N ASP A 254 1.01 6.58 -18.43
CA ASP A 254 1.95 7.44 -19.20
C ASP A 254 2.10 7.08 -20.70
N SER A 255 2.06 8.07 -21.62
CA SER A 255 2.75 8.08 -22.93
C SER A 255 2.77 9.45 -23.70
N LYS A 256 4.01 9.93 -23.93
CA LYS A 256 4.65 11.00 -24.76
C LYS A 256 3.72 11.92 -25.62
N LEU A 257 3.83 13.26 -25.80
CA LEU A 257 4.92 14.26 -25.81
C LEU A 257 4.37 15.69 -26.21
N ALA A 258 5.22 16.72 -26.08
CA ALA A 258 5.44 17.87 -27.02
C ALA A 258 4.84 19.29 -26.80
N ALA A 259 5.22 19.99 -25.73
CA ALA A 259 5.57 21.42 -25.76
C ALA A 259 4.83 22.36 -26.76
N ASN A 260 3.90 23.16 -26.24
CA ASN A 260 3.95 24.62 -26.33
C ASN A 260 2.84 25.17 -25.45
N GLU A 261 3.23 26.11 -24.60
CA GLU A 261 2.38 26.80 -23.64
C GLU A 261 1.38 27.71 -24.38
N ASP A 262 0.24 27.96 -23.72
CA ASP A 262 -0.84 28.85 -24.12
C ASP A 262 -1.74 28.41 -25.28
N LYS A 263 -2.75 27.59 -24.96
CA LYS A 263 -4.20 27.80 -25.27
C LYS A 263 -5.00 26.52 -25.00
N ILE A 264 -6.16 26.68 -24.35
CA ILE A 264 -7.07 25.61 -23.93
C ILE A 264 -7.78 25.07 -25.18
N TYR A 265 -7.47 23.84 -25.60
CA TYR A 265 -8.13 23.20 -26.74
C TYR A 265 -8.62 21.80 -26.39
N VAL A 266 -9.93 21.61 -26.44
CA VAL A 266 -10.57 20.31 -26.29
C VAL A 266 -10.63 19.63 -27.67
N LYS A 267 -10.06 18.42 -27.78
CA LYS A 267 -10.35 17.45 -28.84
C LYS A 267 -11.18 16.28 -28.27
N PRO A 268 -12.37 15.94 -28.81
CA PRO A 268 -13.11 14.77 -28.36
C PRO A 268 -12.64 13.50 -29.11
N LYS A 269 -11.73 12.75 -28.49
CA LYS A 269 -11.68 11.27 -28.46
C LYS A 269 -10.54 10.82 -27.55
N TRP A 270 -10.94 10.29 -26.40
CA TRP A 270 -10.23 9.94 -25.17
C TRP A 270 -9.06 8.93 -25.25
N ALA A 271 -8.21 8.96 -26.29
CA ALA A 271 -7.20 7.92 -26.49
C ALA A 271 -5.73 8.39 -26.65
N LYS A 272 -5.39 9.69 -26.52
CA LYS A 272 -4.00 10.17 -26.72
C LYS A 272 -3.63 11.42 -25.91
N ILE A 273 -3.89 11.47 -24.60
CA ILE A 273 -3.51 12.60 -23.71
C ILE A 273 -2.73 12.06 -22.52
N GLU A 274 -1.53 11.55 -22.76
CA GLU A 274 -0.83 10.75 -21.76
C GLU A 274 0.56 11.32 -21.40
N HIS A 275 0.87 12.60 -21.65
CA HIS A 275 2.20 13.13 -21.28
C HIS A 275 2.36 14.63 -21.01
N ARG A 276 1.30 15.35 -20.62
CA ARG A 276 1.42 16.78 -20.27
C ARG A 276 0.57 17.19 -19.06
N LEU A 277 0.78 16.52 -17.94
CA LEU A 277 0.31 17.02 -16.65
C LEU A 277 1.54 17.35 -15.81
N THR A 278 1.74 18.63 -15.52
CA THR A 278 2.83 19.10 -14.65
C THR A 278 2.57 18.59 -13.23
N GLU A 279 3.63 18.17 -12.53
CA GLU A 279 3.57 17.49 -11.22
C GLU A 279 2.70 18.20 -10.17
N GLN A 280 2.56 19.53 -10.23
CA GLN A 280 1.77 20.34 -9.29
C GLN A 280 0.24 20.18 -9.43
N GLU A 281 -0.29 19.90 -10.62
CA GLU A 281 -1.75 19.69 -10.79
C GLU A 281 -2.16 18.27 -10.37
N ASN A 282 -1.24 17.32 -10.44
CA ASN A 282 -1.44 15.92 -10.02
C ASN A 282 -1.49 15.77 -8.49
N GLU A 283 -0.71 16.52 -7.72
CA GLU A 283 -0.71 16.40 -6.25
C GLU A 283 -2.06 16.79 -5.65
N LYS A 284 -2.71 17.86 -6.12
CA LYS A 284 -4.04 18.27 -5.64
C LYS A 284 -5.11 17.20 -5.85
N ILE A 285 -5.01 16.46 -6.94
CA ILE A 285 -5.93 15.36 -7.28
C ILE A 285 -5.64 14.15 -6.36
N LYS A 286 -4.37 13.79 -6.20
CA LYS A 286 -3.93 12.73 -5.28
C LYS A 286 -4.36 13.03 -3.83
N ASP A 287 -4.26 14.27 -3.40
CA ASP A 287 -4.67 14.73 -2.07
C ASP A 287 -6.19 14.61 -1.87
N LYS A 288 -6.98 15.08 -2.85
CA LYS A 288 -8.45 14.94 -2.78
C LYS A 288 -8.86 13.47 -2.74
N LYS A 289 -8.26 12.62 -3.57
CA LYS A 289 -8.49 11.18 -3.57
C LYS A 289 -8.14 10.55 -2.22
N ALA A 290 -6.99 10.90 -1.66
CA ALA A 290 -6.57 10.43 -0.34
C ALA A 290 -7.53 10.87 0.77
N TYR A 291 -8.04 12.11 0.72
CA TYR A 291 -9.03 12.60 1.66
C TYR A 291 -10.31 11.74 1.66
N PHE A 292 -10.84 11.40 0.48
CA PHE A 292 -12.04 10.58 0.40
C PHE A 292 -11.79 9.12 0.78
N TYR A 293 -10.70 8.50 0.31
CA TYR A 293 -10.39 7.13 0.69
C TYR A 293 -10.12 6.97 2.18
N LYS A 294 -9.58 8.00 2.85
CA LYS A 294 -9.49 8.01 4.30
C LYS A 294 -10.87 7.92 4.97
N GLU A 295 -11.85 8.68 4.48
CA GLU A 295 -13.21 8.67 5.03
C GLU A 295 -13.92 7.34 4.74
N ILE A 296 -13.75 6.79 3.54
CA ILE A 296 -14.27 5.48 3.14
C ILE A 296 -13.70 4.37 4.02
N ALA A 297 -12.36 4.30 4.13
CA ALA A 297 -11.70 3.32 4.98
C ALA A 297 -12.11 3.45 6.45
N SER A 298 -12.42 4.66 6.92
CA SER A 298 -12.97 4.86 8.26
C SER A 298 -14.36 4.27 8.46
N ILE A 299 -15.15 4.16 7.39
CA ILE A 299 -16.50 3.61 7.39
C ILE A 299 -16.43 2.08 7.30
N GLU A 300 -15.57 1.55 6.42
CA GLU A 300 -15.33 0.11 6.26
C GLU A 300 -14.66 -0.53 7.47
N GLY A 301 -14.10 0.29 8.38
CA GLY A 301 -13.29 -0.20 9.49
C GLY A 301 -11.88 -0.62 9.07
N ASP A 302 -11.46 -0.32 7.84
CA ASP A 302 -10.09 -0.51 7.36
C ASP A 302 -9.18 0.59 7.93
N TRP A 303 -8.72 0.36 9.15
CA TRP A 303 -7.81 1.26 9.83
C TRP A 303 -6.46 1.43 9.09
N ARG A 304 -6.03 0.46 8.27
CA ARG A 304 -4.75 0.50 7.54
C ARG A 304 -4.85 1.40 6.32
N ALA A 305 -5.89 1.23 5.51
CA ALA A 305 -6.15 2.12 4.39
C ALA A 305 -6.39 3.55 4.89
N LYS A 306 -7.10 3.72 6.01
CA LYS A 306 -7.27 5.03 6.67
C LYS A 306 -5.91 5.62 7.06
N ARG A 307 -5.06 4.86 7.74
CA ARG A 307 -3.71 5.27 8.13
C ARG A 307 -2.86 5.71 6.93
N LYS A 308 -2.76 4.87 5.88
CA LYS A 308 -2.00 5.19 4.66
C LYS A 308 -2.47 6.49 4.00
N ASN A 309 -3.78 6.71 3.92
CA ASN A 309 -4.30 7.95 3.34
C ASN A 309 -4.05 9.18 4.23
N ILE A 310 -4.06 9.05 5.56
CA ILE A 310 -3.65 10.13 6.46
C ILE A 310 -2.17 10.49 6.25
N ILE A 311 -1.29 9.50 6.21
CA ILE A 311 0.14 9.69 5.99
C ILE A 311 0.41 10.44 4.67
N ARG A 312 -0.29 10.05 3.59
CA ARG A 312 -0.24 10.76 2.31
C ARG A 312 -0.63 12.23 2.46
N LEU A 313 -1.76 12.51 3.11
CA LEU A 313 -2.27 13.87 3.30
C LEU A 313 -1.37 14.74 4.19
N LEU A 314 -0.65 14.17 5.15
CA LEU A 314 0.30 14.91 6.00
C LEU A 314 1.48 15.47 5.17
N GLY A 315 1.87 14.75 4.11
CA GLY A 315 2.89 15.19 3.15
C GLY A 315 2.41 16.24 2.16
N SER A 316 1.12 16.57 2.13
CA SER A 316 0.54 17.59 1.25
C SER A 316 0.70 19.00 1.84
N ASP A 317 1.00 19.97 0.97
CA ASP A 317 0.99 21.40 1.29
C ASP A 317 -0.42 22.03 1.19
N ASN A 318 -1.39 21.30 0.60
CA ASN A 318 -2.72 21.82 0.27
C ASN A 318 -3.76 21.59 1.37
N PHE A 319 -3.43 20.88 2.46
CA PHE A 319 -4.41 20.49 3.47
C PHE A 319 -4.36 21.37 4.73
N GLN A 320 -5.49 22.05 5.00
CA GLN A 320 -5.56 23.16 5.96
C GLN A 320 -5.55 22.75 7.45
N SER A 321 -5.72 21.47 7.78
CA SER A 321 -5.63 21.00 9.18
C SER A 321 -4.80 19.72 9.33
N LYS A 322 -3.46 19.87 9.27
CA LYS A 322 -2.52 18.78 9.63
C LYS A 322 -2.73 18.31 11.08
N ARG A 323 -3.21 19.19 11.97
CA ARG A 323 -3.49 18.85 13.38
C ARG A 323 -4.59 17.80 13.52
N ASP A 324 -5.71 17.94 12.79
CA ASP A 324 -6.81 16.97 12.86
C ASP A 324 -6.41 15.61 12.29
N LEU A 325 -5.57 15.60 11.25
CA LEU A 325 -5.00 14.39 10.68
C LEU A 325 -4.09 13.67 11.68
N ILE A 326 -3.21 14.39 12.39
CA ILE A 326 -2.35 13.82 13.44
C ILE A 326 -3.20 13.23 14.56
N LYS A 327 -4.27 13.91 14.98
CA LYS A 327 -5.18 13.38 16.01
C LYS A 327 -5.84 12.06 15.58
N GLN A 328 -6.35 12.00 14.35
CA GLN A 328 -6.92 10.76 13.80
C GLN A 328 -5.87 9.65 13.67
N LEU A 329 -4.63 10.01 13.35
CA LEU A 329 -3.52 9.06 13.30
C LEU A 329 -3.17 8.53 14.69
N ASP A 330 -3.14 9.40 15.71
CA ASP A 330 -2.89 9.00 17.10
C ASP A 330 -3.98 8.06 17.64
N GLU A 331 -5.24 8.27 17.26
CA GLU A 331 -6.36 7.37 17.61
C GLU A 331 -6.16 5.97 17.01
N ILE A 332 -5.66 5.87 15.79
CA ILE A 332 -5.33 4.59 15.15
C ILE A 332 -4.13 3.95 15.85
N GLU A 333 -3.05 4.70 16.05
CA GLU A 333 -1.77 4.23 16.61
C GLU A 333 -1.78 4.14 18.15
N SER A 334 -2.94 3.97 18.76
CA SER A 334 -3.11 3.75 20.20
C SER A 334 -4.27 2.79 20.52
N GLY A 335 -4.82 2.11 19.50
CA GLY A 335 -5.91 1.15 19.65
C GLY A 335 -5.42 -0.30 19.73
N ASN A 336 -6.28 -1.20 20.23
CA ASN A 336 -5.96 -2.64 20.38
C ASN A 336 -5.56 -3.33 19.06
N LEU A 337 -6.12 -2.88 17.92
CA LEU A 337 -5.74 -3.40 16.60
C LEU A 337 -4.29 -3.04 16.22
N TRP A 338 -3.81 -1.89 16.69
CA TRP A 338 -2.44 -1.44 16.45
C TRP A 338 -1.44 -2.28 17.25
N ASP A 339 -1.71 -2.52 18.54
CA ASP A 339 -0.80 -3.28 19.40
C ASP A 339 -0.71 -4.77 19.03
N ASN A 340 -1.71 -5.31 18.33
CA ASN A 340 -1.71 -6.68 17.79
C ASN A 340 -1.30 -6.75 16.31
N TYR A 341 -0.55 -5.76 15.82
CA TYR A 341 -0.17 -5.61 14.40
C TYR A 341 0.37 -6.91 13.78
N THR A 342 1.31 -7.58 14.44
CA THR A 342 2.03 -8.72 13.83
C THR A 342 1.22 -10.00 13.76
N SER A 343 0.18 -10.12 14.59
CA SER A 343 -0.78 -11.23 14.57
C SER A 343 -1.92 -11.00 13.57
N LEU A 344 -2.30 -9.74 13.33
CA LEU A 344 -3.38 -9.38 12.40
C LEU A 344 -2.91 -9.28 10.95
N ILE A 345 -1.66 -8.87 10.72
CA ILE A 345 -1.15 -8.57 9.37
C ILE A 345 -0.31 -9.74 8.84
N GLY A 346 -0.65 -10.20 7.62
CA GLY A 346 0.07 -11.26 6.93
C GLY A 346 1.52 -10.89 6.63
N TYR A 347 2.43 -11.88 6.71
CA TYR A 347 3.89 -11.68 6.61
C TYR A 347 4.33 -10.77 5.46
N GLN A 348 3.79 -10.98 4.25
CA GLN A 348 4.20 -10.21 3.06
C GLN A 348 3.99 -8.70 3.21
N GLU A 349 2.93 -8.29 3.89
CA GLU A 349 2.58 -6.89 4.05
C GLU A 349 3.30 -6.22 5.22
N ARG A 350 3.71 -7.00 6.23
CA ARG A 350 4.50 -6.52 7.38
C ARG A 350 6.00 -6.84 7.25
N ARG A 351 6.45 -7.35 6.09
CA ARG A 351 7.79 -7.89 5.89
C ARG A 351 8.86 -6.82 6.08
N LEU A 352 8.66 -5.62 5.54
CA LEU A 352 9.64 -4.55 5.56
C LEU A 352 9.07 -3.34 6.31
N ILE A 353 9.81 -2.86 7.31
CA ILE A 353 9.41 -1.71 8.12
C ILE A 353 10.53 -0.70 8.27
N MET A 354 10.18 0.59 8.41
CA MET A 354 11.14 1.66 8.63
C MET A 354 10.64 2.63 9.73
N PRO A 355 11.33 2.69 10.88
CA PRO A 355 11.04 3.68 11.92
C PRO A 355 11.51 5.08 11.53
N LEU A 356 10.64 6.09 11.67
CA LEU A 356 10.91 7.49 11.33
C LEU A 356 10.31 8.42 12.39
N ARG A 357 10.88 9.60 12.62
CA ARG A 357 10.20 10.63 13.44
C ARG A 357 9.08 11.31 12.65
N ASP A 358 9.34 11.67 11.40
CA ASP A 358 8.37 12.24 10.48
C ASP A 358 8.06 11.24 9.37
N ILE A 359 6.80 10.82 9.32
CA ILE A 359 6.31 9.90 8.28
C ILE A 359 5.53 10.64 7.18
N SER A 360 5.44 11.97 7.23
CA SER A 360 4.59 12.76 6.33
C SER A 360 4.91 12.50 4.85
N GLY A 361 3.96 11.96 4.11
CA GLY A 361 4.12 11.63 2.69
C GLY A 361 4.98 10.40 2.39
N CYS A 362 5.50 9.71 3.42
CA CYS A 362 6.28 8.48 3.29
C CYS A 362 5.37 7.28 3.00
N ILE A 363 4.82 7.22 1.79
CA ILE A 363 4.01 6.10 1.31
C ILE A 363 4.79 5.27 0.31
N SER A 364 4.85 3.98 0.60
CA SER A 364 5.51 2.98 -0.23
C SER A 364 4.60 1.78 -0.47
N GLN A 365 4.94 0.96 -1.45
CA GLN A 365 4.20 -0.26 -1.74
C GLN A 365 4.61 -1.39 -0.80
N ASN A 366 5.92 -1.56 -0.59
CA ASN A 366 6.50 -2.70 0.11
C ASN A 366 7.02 -2.37 1.51
N ILE A 367 7.31 -1.09 1.79
CA ILE A 367 7.88 -0.64 3.07
C ILE A 367 6.81 0.08 3.90
N GLU A 368 6.53 -0.42 5.09
CA GLU A 368 5.62 0.22 6.04
C GLU A 368 6.41 1.13 7.00
N VAL A 369 5.98 2.39 7.15
CA VAL A 369 6.66 3.37 8.01
C VAL A 369 5.98 3.51 9.37
N PHE A 370 6.78 3.66 10.43
CA PHE A 370 6.30 3.79 11.81
C PHE A 370 6.86 5.03 12.49
N ARG A 371 6.01 5.76 13.22
CA ARG A 371 6.47 6.89 14.04
C ARG A 371 7.25 6.37 15.25
N ILE A 372 8.47 6.86 15.44
CA ILE A 372 9.23 6.59 16.66
C ILE A 372 8.43 7.10 17.86
N GLY A 373 8.18 6.22 18.84
CA GLY A 373 7.32 6.48 20.00
C GLY A 373 5.86 6.03 19.83
N LYS A 374 5.46 5.55 18.66
CA LYS A 374 4.13 4.96 18.38
C LYS A 374 4.23 3.58 17.73
N ILE A 375 5.34 2.88 17.93
CA ILE A 375 5.54 1.52 17.41
C ILE A 375 4.66 0.54 18.20
N PRO A 376 3.93 -0.39 17.54
CA PRO A 376 3.18 -1.45 18.21
C PRO A 376 4.02 -2.23 19.21
N SER A 377 3.43 -2.60 20.35
CA SER A 377 4.11 -3.45 21.35
C SER A 377 4.51 -4.82 20.80
N SER A 378 3.83 -5.32 19.75
CA SER A 378 4.15 -6.59 19.11
C SER A 378 5.38 -6.54 18.20
N ILE A 379 6.05 -5.39 18.03
CA ILE A 379 7.25 -5.23 17.20
C ILE A 379 8.48 -5.07 18.10
N HIS A 380 9.48 -5.91 17.86
CA HIS A 380 10.74 -5.96 18.58
C HIS A 380 11.92 -5.89 17.61
N PHE A 381 12.78 -4.89 17.78
CA PHE A 381 13.96 -4.69 16.94
C PHE A 381 15.17 -5.41 17.53
N LEU A 382 15.85 -6.23 16.75
CA LEU A 382 17.05 -6.96 17.16
C LEU A 382 18.29 -6.42 16.43
N PRO A 383 19.48 -6.43 17.06
CA PRO A 383 19.78 -6.87 18.42
C PRO A 383 19.61 -5.78 19.49
N THR A 384 19.42 -4.52 19.10
CA THR A 384 19.51 -3.36 20.01
C THR A 384 18.27 -3.12 20.86
N CYS A 385 17.16 -3.82 20.62
CA CYS A 385 15.84 -3.58 21.23
C CYS A 385 15.29 -2.16 21.05
N GLN A 386 15.93 -1.34 20.22
CA GLN A 386 15.57 0.05 19.96
C GLN A 386 15.51 0.32 18.46
N PRO A 387 14.46 1.02 17.98
CA PRO A 387 14.36 1.43 16.59
C PRO A 387 15.45 2.45 16.26
N ILE A 388 16.17 2.23 15.16
CA ILE A 388 17.07 3.22 14.58
C ILE A 388 16.32 3.98 13.51
N GLU A 389 16.31 5.32 13.60
CA GLU A 389 15.62 6.18 12.64
C GLU A 389 16.20 6.02 11.23
N GLY A 390 15.31 5.77 10.27
CA GLY A 390 15.66 5.61 8.86
C GLY A 390 16.22 4.26 8.48
N MET A 391 16.49 3.38 9.45
CA MET A 391 17.01 2.04 9.18
C MET A 391 15.90 1.15 8.62
N LEU A 392 16.17 0.43 7.53
CA LEU A 392 15.25 -0.56 6.98
C LEU A 392 15.40 -1.90 7.71
N TYR A 393 14.28 -2.41 8.22
CA TYR A 393 14.22 -3.70 8.91
C TYR A 393 13.39 -4.71 8.11
N ILE A 394 13.75 -5.99 8.26
CA ILE A 394 13.01 -7.13 7.74
C ILE A 394 12.50 -8.00 8.89
N GLY A 395 11.22 -8.37 8.81
CA GLY A 395 10.55 -9.20 9.80
C GLY A 395 10.94 -10.66 9.68
N ASN A 396 10.98 -11.35 10.81
CA ASN A 396 11.17 -12.80 10.88
C ASN A 396 9.89 -13.52 10.38
N PRO A 397 9.98 -14.48 9.44
CA PRO A 397 8.81 -15.23 8.97
C PRO A 397 8.25 -16.20 10.03
N THR A 398 9.09 -16.73 10.91
CA THR A 398 8.70 -17.75 11.92
C THR A 398 8.48 -17.17 13.32
N ALA A 399 8.94 -15.94 13.58
CA ALA A 399 8.67 -15.21 14.83
C ALA A 399 7.92 -13.89 14.55
N PRO A 400 6.56 -13.87 14.62
CA PRO A 400 5.72 -12.71 14.32
C PRO A 400 5.91 -11.53 15.30
N GLY A 401 6.99 -10.79 15.14
CA GLY A 401 7.33 -9.66 16.02
C GLY A 401 8.79 -9.28 15.99
N GLU A 402 9.67 -10.19 15.59
CA GLU A 402 11.10 -9.91 15.51
C GLU A 402 11.47 -9.26 14.18
N TYR A 403 12.20 -8.15 14.26
CA TYR A 403 12.68 -7.40 13.11
C TYR A 403 14.17 -7.17 13.23
N ILE A 404 14.92 -7.52 12.17
CA ILE A 404 16.36 -7.30 12.08
C ILE A 404 16.69 -6.33 10.95
N PRO A 405 17.80 -5.58 11.06
CA PRO A 405 18.36 -4.81 9.96
C PRO A 405 18.37 -5.60 8.65
N ILE A 406 17.94 -4.98 7.54
CA ILE A 406 18.01 -5.62 6.22
C ILE A 406 19.47 -5.90 5.82
N GLU A 407 20.41 -5.08 6.29
CA GLU A 407 21.83 -5.31 6.09
C GLU A 407 22.28 -6.57 6.86
N GLY A 408 22.71 -7.60 6.14
CA GLY A 408 23.23 -8.82 6.74
C GLY A 408 22.18 -9.75 7.35
N HIS A 409 20.88 -9.49 7.11
CA HIS A 409 19.79 -10.30 7.65
C HIS A 409 19.89 -11.79 7.25
N GLU A 410 20.41 -12.08 6.05
CA GLU A 410 20.55 -13.45 5.56
C GLU A 410 21.51 -14.25 6.44
N PHE A 411 22.59 -13.61 6.87
CA PHE A 411 23.57 -14.19 7.76
C PHE A 411 23.00 -14.35 9.17
N GLU A 412 22.31 -13.35 9.70
CA GLU A 412 21.65 -13.42 11.02
C GLU A 412 20.60 -14.53 11.11
N PHE A 413 19.77 -14.71 10.08
CA PHE A 413 18.81 -15.81 10.02
C PHE A 413 19.51 -17.17 9.86
N LEU A 414 20.57 -17.23 9.05
CA LEU A 414 21.38 -18.43 8.89
C LEU A 414 22.01 -18.86 10.23
N MET A 415 22.58 -17.92 10.97
CA MET A 415 23.15 -18.15 12.30
C MET A 415 22.10 -18.75 13.24
N ARG A 416 20.93 -18.11 13.38
CA ARG A 416 19.86 -18.60 14.26
C ARG A 416 19.36 -19.99 13.87
N GLN A 417 19.25 -20.28 12.57
CA GLN A 417 18.90 -21.62 12.09
C GLN A 417 19.96 -22.66 12.47
N VAL A 418 21.24 -22.34 12.29
CA VAL A 418 22.34 -23.24 12.67
C VAL A 418 22.38 -23.46 14.18
N ASP A 419 22.15 -22.41 14.99
CA ASP A 419 22.15 -22.51 16.44
C ASP A 419 21.03 -23.42 16.96
N GLU A 420 19.79 -23.22 16.50
CA GLU A 420 18.66 -24.11 16.84
C GLU A 420 18.95 -25.54 16.41
N TYR A 421 19.51 -25.72 15.22
CA TYR A 421 19.89 -27.04 14.72
C TYR A 421 20.95 -27.71 15.59
N CYS A 422 22.01 -27.00 15.96
CA CYS A 422 23.05 -27.49 16.86
C CYS A 422 22.50 -27.85 18.24
N TRP A 423 21.51 -27.12 18.74
CA TRP A 423 20.83 -27.46 19.99
C TRP A 423 20.04 -28.78 19.88
N ILE A 424 19.29 -28.97 18.79
CA ILE A 424 18.60 -30.23 18.50
C ILE A 424 19.61 -31.39 18.46
N LEU A 425 20.75 -31.21 17.77
CA LEU A 425 21.79 -32.23 17.65
C LEU A 425 22.38 -32.62 19.01
N GLN A 426 22.62 -31.66 19.90
CA GLN A 426 23.09 -31.93 21.27
C GLN A 426 22.07 -32.76 22.05
N CYS A 427 20.79 -32.40 22.00
CA CYS A 427 19.70 -33.14 22.65
C CYS A 427 19.52 -34.56 22.09
N LEU A 428 19.90 -34.77 20.82
CA LEU A 428 19.93 -36.07 20.16
C LEU A 428 21.16 -36.93 20.50
N GLY A 429 22.01 -36.46 21.42
CA GLY A 429 23.18 -37.18 21.92
C GLY A 429 24.36 -37.13 20.96
N ALA A 430 24.62 -35.98 20.33
CA ALA A 430 25.83 -35.77 19.55
C ALA A 430 27.07 -35.82 20.46
N GLU A 431 28.10 -36.55 20.07
CA GLU A 431 29.43 -36.55 20.71
C GLU A 431 30.38 -35.57 20.04
N GLU A 432 30.12 -35.24 18.78
CA GLU A 432 30.88 -34.29 18.01
C GLU A 432 29.95 -33.53 17.07
N ILE A 433 30.01 -32.20 17.11
CA ILE A 433 29.40 -31.32 16.11
C ILE A 433 30.53 -30.55 15.43
N THR A 434 30.59 -30.64 14.11
CA THR A 434 31.54 -29.93 13.27
C THR A 434 30.79 -28.94 12.39
N ILE A 435 31.13 -27.67 12.48
CA ILE A 435 30.58 -26.60 11.64
C ILE A 435 31.67 -26.10 10.71
N ARG A 436 31.43 -26.17 9.40
CA ARG A 436 32.34 -25.65 8.37
C ARG A 436 31.69 -24.53 7.60
N THR A 437 32.28 -23.35 7.59
CA THR A 437 31.86 -22.23 6.74
C THR A 437 32.59 -22.31 5.39
N ILE A 438 31.89 -22.07 4.28
CA ILE A 438 32.46 -21.94 2.94
C ILE A 438 32.05 -20.56 2.42
N LYS A 439 33.02 -19.64 2.26
CA LYS A 439 32.80 -18.35 1.60
C LYS A 439 33.26 -18.43 0.13
N GLY A 440 32.41 -18.06 -0.84
CA GLY A 440 32.82 -17.96 -2.25
C GLY A 440 31.71 -17.73 -3.29
N LYS A 441 32.04 -17.03 -4.38
CA LYS A 441 31.15 -16.52 -5.45
C LYS A 441 30.38 -17.54 -6.33
N SER A 442 30.48 -18.84 -6.08
CA SER A 442 29.67 -19.88 -6.75
C SER A 442 30.01 -21.23 -6.14
N VAL A 443 29.08 -21.86 -5.41
CA VAL A 443 29.28 -23.17 -4.80
C VAL A 443 28.31 -24.21 -5.40
N SER A 444 28.44 -24.43 -6.70
CA SER A 444 28.13 -25.72 -7.30
C SER A 444 29.47 -26.40 -7.62
N ASN A 445 29.63 -27.67 -7.20
CA ASN A 445 30.78 -28.58 -7.42
C ASN A 445 31.73 -28.89 -6.23
N ALA A 446 31.33 -28.69 -4.97
CA ALA A 446 32.22 -29.02 -3.82
C ALA A 446 32.06 -30.44 -3.21
N ILE A 447 31.14 -31.29 -3.68
CA ILE A 447 31.00 -32.67 -3.13
C ILE A 447 30.75 -33.70 -4.24
N GLU A 448 31.69 -33.84 -5.17
CA GLU A 448 31.79 -35.08 -5.97
C GLU A 448 33.17 -35.74 -5.94
N ASN A 449 34.18 -35.13 -5.32
CA ASN A 449 35.49 -35.76 -5.21
C ASN A 449 36.02 -35.64 -3.79
N ASN A 450 35.79 -36.66 -2.98
CA ASN A 450 36.73 -37.14 -1.94
C ASN A 450 36.24 -38.48 -1.38
N SER A 451 36.34 -39.52 -2.21
CA SER A 451 36.65 -40.85 -1.71
C SER A 451 38.17 -40.93 -1.52
N HIS A 452 38.59 -41.35 -0.32
CA HIS A 452 39.98 -41.53 0.14
C HIS A 452 40.74 -40.26 0.52
N LEU A 453 41.01 -40.11 1.82
CA LEU A 453 42.37 -39.89 2.32
C LEU A 453 42.42 -40.14 3.84
N ASP A 454 43.11 -41.23 4.16
CA ASP A 454 43.69 -41.56 5.45
C ASP A 454 44.71 -40.48 5.87
N GLY A 455 44.81 -40.23 7.18
CA GLY A 455 46.08 -39.82 7.80
C GLY A 455 46.41 -38.32 7.92
N SER A 456 46.29 -37.83 9.16
CA SER A 456 47.26 -36.98 9.88
C SER A 456 47.40 -35.47 9.61
N LEU A 457 47.53 -34.74 10.75
CA LEU A 457 48.37 -33.57 11.03
C LEU A 457 48.16 -32.25 10.27
N GLY A 458 47.83 -31.17 11.01
CA GLY A 458 48.17 -29.80 10.58
C GLY A 458 47.36 -28.62 11.14
N LEU A 459 47.29 -28.43 12.47
CA LEU A 459 46.95 -27.11 13.03
C LEU A 459 48.13 -26.15 12.83
N LYS A 460 48.05 -25.25 11.85
CA LYS A 460 48.87 -24.03 11.78
C LYS A 460 48.16 -22.96 10.94
N GLY A 461 47.72 -21.90 11.61
CA GLY A 461 47.07 -20.76 10.95
C GLY A 461 46.78 -19.57 11.86
N PHE A 462 47.62 -19.32 12.88
CA PHE A 462 47.77 -17.98 13.44
C PHE A 462 48.86 -17.28 12.64
N ASN A 463 48.55 -16.16 12.00
CA ASN A 463 49.50 -15.06 11.77
C ASN A 463 48.72 -13.77 11.54
N VAL A 464 48.71 -12.95 12.59
CA VAL A 464 48.58 -11.50 12.50
C VAL A 464 49.90 -10.96 11.94
N SER A 465 49.86 -10.20 10.85
CA SER A 465 50.88 -9.18 10.55
C SER A 465 50.31 -8.11 9.63
N VAL A 466 50.48 -6.86 10.08
CA VAL A 466 50.23 -5.58 9.42
C VAL A 466 51.34 -5.29 8.39
N GLU A 467 50.96 -4.64 7.26
CA GLU A 467 51.68 -3.82 6.22
C GLU A 467 53.16 -4.13 5.84
N GLU A 468 53.68 -3.97 4.62
CA GLU A 468 53.48 -2.97 3.56
C GLU A 468 54.19 -3.47 2.26
N ASP A 469 53.61 -3.13 1.09
CA ASP A 469 54.17 -2.91 -0.26
C ASP A 469 55.20 -3.86 -0.97
N LYS A 470 54.80 -4.43 -2.12
CA LYS A 470 55.17 -3.98 -3.50
C LYS A 470 54.71 -4.95 -4.60
N GLU A 471 54.37 -4.36 -5.74
CA GLU A 471 53.89 -4.93 -7.00
C GLU A 471 54.59 -6.23 -7.47
N GLN A 472 53.79 -7.21 -7.92
CA GLN A 472 53.96 -7.81 -9.24
C GLN A 472 52.74 -8.66 -9.64
N LYS A 473 52.19 -8.36 -10.81
CA LYS A 473 51.13 -9.12 -11.49
C LYS A 473 51.61 -10.55 -11.78
N ASN A 474 50.90 -11.53 -11.21
CA ASN A 474 50.63 -12.80 -11.87
C ASN A 474 49.21 -13.23 -11.54
N THR A 475 48.35 -13.17 -12.55
CA THR A 475 46.99 -13.68 -12.55
C THR A 475 47.00 -15.20 -12.47
N ASN A 476 46.90 -15.72 -11.26
CA ASN A 476 46.20 -16.95 -10.95
C ASN A 476 45.39 -16.63 -9.69
N GLU A 477 44.15 -16.15 -9.86
CA GLU A 477 43.19 -16.07 -8.76
C GLU A 477 42.83 -17.49 -8.34
N GLN A 478 43.72 -18.13 -7.57
CA GLN A 478 43.29 -19.11 -6.58
C GLN A 478 42.41 -18.34 -5.59
N THR A 479 41.10 -18.36 -5.84
CA THR A 479 40.10 -17.91 -4.88
C THR A 479 40.30 -18.72 -3.61
N SER A 480 40.95 -18.12 -2.63
CA SER A 480 41.13 -18.68 -1.30
C SER A 480 39.75 -18.86 -0.68
N ARG A 481 39.22 -20.09 -0.76
CA ARG A 481 38.03 -20.51 0.00
C ARG A 481 38.41 -20.47 1.47
N ILE A 482 37.99 -19.42 2.17
CA ILE A 482 38.15 -19.35 3.62
C ILE A 482 37.19 -20.40 4.20
N VAL A 483 37.75 -21.50 4.69
CA VAL A 483 37.04 -22.51 5.46
C VAL A 483 37.35 -22.30 6.92
N ILE A 484 36.39 -21.78 7.68
CA ILE A 484 36.45 -21.77 9.15
C ILE A 484 35.81 -23.07 9.61
N GLU A 485 36.54 -23.87 10.39
CA GLU A 485 36.05 -25.11 10.98
C GLU A 485 35.98 -24.96 12.51
N LEU A 486 34.79 -25.13 13.07
CA LEU A 486 34.53 -25.21 14.50
C LEU A 486 34.16 -26.65 14.85
N ILE A 487 34.89 -27.26 15.79
CA ILE A 487 34.60 -28.61 16.28
C ILE A 487 34.26 -28.50 17.76
N GLN A 488 33.07 -28.96 18.12
CA GLN A 488 32.61 -29.08 19.50
C GLN A 488 32.48 -30.56 19.84
N LYS A 489 33.04 -30.97 20.97
CA LYS A 489 32.97 -32.33 21.48
C LYS A 489 32.17 -32.37 22.77
N PHE A 490 31.32 -33.37 22.88
CA PHE A 490 30.38 -33.53 23.97
C PHE A 490 30.46 -34.95 24.51
N HIS A 491 29.98 -35.14 25.74
CA HIS A 491 29.86 -36.45 26.35
C HIS A 491 28.40 -36.65 26.81
N PRO A 492 27.48 -36.97 25.88
CA PRO A 492 26.05 -36.99 26.14
C PRO A 492 25.69 -38.09 27.15
N GLN A 493 25.04 -37.67 28.24
CA GLN A 493 24.63 -38.55 29.36
C GLN A 493 23.19 -39.05 29.23
N THR A 494 22.32 -38.23 28.63
CA THR A 494 20.89 -38.52 28.49
C THR A 494 20.60 -39.20 27.17
N LYS A 495 19.62 -40.13 27.16
CA LYS A 495 19.13 -40.72 25.92
C LYS A 495 18.60 -39.62 24.97
N PRO A 496 18.76 -39.78 23.64
CA PRO A 496 18.32 -38.79 22.66
C PRO A 496 16.84 -38.41 22.79
N TYR A 497 16.55 -37.11 22.76
CA TYR A 497 15.18 -36.57 22.78
C TYR A 497 15.07 -35.32 21.89
N LEU A 498 13.83 -34.93 21.56
CA LEU A 498 13.54 -33.67 20.88
C LEU A 498 13.24 -32.58 21.93
N PRO A 499 13.98 -31.46 21.96
CA PRO A 499 13.68 -30.34 22.86
C PRO A 499 12.38 -29.62 22.48
N GLY A 500 11.77 -28.92 23.45
CA GLY A 500 10.60 -28.04 23.23
C GLY A 500 10.97 -26.67 22.64
N ASP A 501 9.97 -25.83 22.37
CA ASP A 501 10.10 -24.42 21.95
C ASP A 501 11.02 -24.17 20.73
N LEU A 502 10.87 -24.98 19.68
CA LEU A 502 11.65 -24.87 18.45
C LEU A 502 10.94 -24.00 17.41
N VAL A 503 11.61 -22.95 16.92
CA VAL A 503 11.05 -21.95 15.99
C VAL A 503 11.19 -22.41 14.54
N TRP A 504 12.33 -22.99 14.16
CA TRP A 504 12.62 -23.39 12.79
C TRP A 504 12.24 -24.84 12.50
N TYR A 505 12.37 -25.73 13.46
CA TYR A 505 12.11 -27.17 13.31
C TYR A 505 10.76 -27.52 12.68
N GLU A 506 9.68 -26.82 13.04
CA GLU A 506 8.33 -27.06 12.50
C GLU A 506 8.27 -26.88 10.98
N SER A 507 9.08 -25.95 10.46
CA SER A 507 9.16 -25.60 9.04
C SER A 507 10.20 -26.41 8.25
N GLN A 508 10.93 -27.34 8.90
CA GLN A 508 12.07 -28.06 8.31
C GLN A 508 11.84 -29.58 8.22
N PRO A 509 11.22 -30.08 7.12
CA PRO A 509 10.93 -31.51 6.94
C PRO A 509 12.17 -32.41 6.99
N THR A 510 13.31 -31.89 6.52
CA THR A 510 14.60 -32.60 6.56
C THR A 510 15.05 -32.83 7.99
N TRP A 511 14.94 -31.83 8.85
CA TRP A 511 15.27 -31.95 10.28
C TRP A 511 14.34 -32.96 10.95
N GLN A 512 13.02 -32.84 10.74
CA GLN A 512 12.03 -33.76 11.30
C GLN A 512 12.28 -35.22 10.91
N SER A 513 12.63 -35.48 9.65
CA SER A 513 12.97 -36.81 9.17
C SER A 513 14.22 -37.38 9.88
N LYS A 514 15.25 -36.54 10.07
CA LYS A 514 16.50 -36.93 10.72
C LYS A 514 16.34 -37.17 12.21
N VAL A 515 15.59 -36.32 12.91
CA VAL A 515 15.19 -36.55 14.31
C VAL A 515 14.49 -37.91 14.43
N LYS A 516 13.48 -38.19 13.59
CA LYS A 516 12.77 -39.48 13.60
C LYS A 516 13.70 -40.66 13.35
N GLN A 517 14.63 -40.57 12.38
CA GLN A 517 15.62 -41.60 12.09
C GLN A 517 16.56 -41.86 13.28
N ARG A 518 16.97 -40.79 13.98
CA ARG A 518 17.84 -40.88 15.15
C ARG A 518 17.12 -41.51 16.34
N LEU A 519 15.89 -41.08 16.63
CA LEU A 519 15.09 -41.66 17.71
C LEU A 519 14.71 -43.12 17.45
N ALA A 520 14.56 -43.51 16.18
CA ALA A 520 14.36 -44.91 15.77
C ALA A 520 15.65 -45.77 15.79
N GLY A 521 16.82 -45.17 16.05
CA GLY A 521 18.10 -45.86 16.23
C GLY A 521 18.94 -46.11 14.98
N ASN A 522 18.55 -45.55 13.84
CA ASN A 522 19.20 -45.85 12.55
C ASN A 522 20.21 -44.79 12.09
N LEU A 523 20.51 -43.77 12.93
CA LEU A 523 21.37 -42.65 12.56
C LEU A 523 22.52 -42.47 13.56
N ILE A 524 23.75 -42.55 13.05
CA ILE A 524 25.01 -42.41 13.81
C ILE A 524 25.84 -41.20 13.36
N GLU A 525 25.69 -40.78 12.10
CA GLU A 525 26.36 -39.60 11.56
C GLU A 525 25.48 -39.02 10.45
N PHE A 526 25.46 -37.69 10.36
CA PHE A 526 24.92 -37.01 9.18
C PHE A 526 25.42 -35.58 9.08
N SER A 527 25.26 -35.02 7.88
CA SER A 527 25.66 -33.66 7.54
C SER A 527 24.50 -32.92 6.89
N GLN A 528 24.32 -31.66 7.28
CA GLN A 528 23.31 -30.75 6.76
C GLN A 528 23.98 -29.48 6.25
N ARG A 529 23.59 -29.07 5.04
CA ARG A 529 24.02 -27.80 4.45
C ARG A 529 23.00 -26.71 4.73
N PHE A 530 23.50 -25.52 5.03
CA PHE A 530 22.76 -24.27 5.15
C PHE A 530 23.40 -23.22 4.24
N SER A 531 22.63 -22.23 3.79
CA SER A 531 23.13 -21.19 2.90
C SER A 531 22.38 -19.88 3.12
N THR A 532 23.08 -18.75 3.02
CA THR A 532 22.44 -17.42 3.00
C THR A 532 21.45 -17.25 1.85
N GLN A 533 21.57 -18.03 0.77
CA GLN A 533 20.58 -18.05 -0.31
C GLN A 533 19.23 -18.63 0.13
N GLN A 534 19.24 -19.59 1.07
CA GLN A 534 18.02 -20.22 1.60
C GLN A 534 17.33 -19.34 2.66
N THR A 535 18.09 -18.45 3.30
CA THR A 535 17.59 -17.52 4.32
C THR A 535 17.35 -16.11 3.79
N SER A 536 17.67 -15.86 2.51
CA SER A 536 17.37 -14.59 1.86
C SER A 536 15.87 -14.43 1.66
N MET A 537 15.30 -13.42 2.31
CA MET A 537 13.87 -13.12 2.27
C MET A 537 13.51 -12.10 1.18
N VAL A 538 14.52 -11.63 0.44
CA VAL A 538 14.42 -10.63 -0.63
C VAL A 538 15.17 -11.15 -1.85
N SER A 539 14.46 -11.36 -2.96
CA SER A 539 15.10 -11.77 -4.21
C SER A 539 15.99 -10.66 -4.78
N LYS A 540 17.02 -11.04 -5.56
CA LYS A 540 17.90 -10.07 -6.26
C LYS A 540 17.12 -9.12 -7.18
N SER A 541 16.00 -9.56 -7.73
CA SER A 541 15.09 -8.73 -8.54
C SER A 541 14.29 -7.72 -7.71
N GLU A 542 13.90 -8.06 -6.48
CA GLU A 542 13.17 -7.15 -5.59
C GLU A 542 14.07 -6.08 -4.97
N THR A 543 15.36 -6.37 -4.76
CA THR A 543 16.31 -5.45 -4.12
C THR A 543 16.35 -4.07 -4.78
N THR A 544 16.28 -4.01 -6.11
CA THR A 544 16.28 -2.75 -6.86
C THR A 544 15.06 -1.89 -6.54
N ASN A 545 13.87 -2.50 -6.47
CA ASN A 545 12.62 -1.81 -6.18
C ASN A 545 12.57 -1.35 -4.72
N ILE A 546 12.95 -2.23 -3.78
CA ILE A 546 13.02 -1.91 -2.35
C ILE A 546 13.99 -0.76 -2.11
N LYS A 547 15.13 -0.75 -2.81
CA LYS A 547 16.09 0.35 -2.71
C LYS A 547 15.51 1.67 -3.20
N ALA A 548 14.83 1.69 -4.35
CA ALA A 548 14.20 2.91 -4.87
C ALA A 548 13.12 3.44 -3.92
N GLU A 549 12.34 2.54 -3.32
CA GLU A 549 11.33 2.86 -2.30
C GLU A 549 11.96 3.44 -1.02
N ALA A 550 13.05 2.84 -0.52
CA ALA A 550 13.78 3.36 0.64
C ALA A 550 14.39 4.75 0.36
N GLU A 551 14.98 4.95 -0.83
CA GLU A 551 15.51 6.25 -1.27
C GLU A 551 14.43 7.33 -1.32
N TYR A 552 13.22 7.00 -1.81
CA TYR A 552 12.08 7.89 -1.77
C TYR A 552 11.69 8.28 -0.33
N ILE A 553 11.62 7.30 0.58
CA ILE A 553 11.26 7.55 1.98
C ILE A 553 12.31 8.43 2.67
N TRP A 554 13.60 8.14 2.49
CA TRP A 554 14.69 8.94 3.07
C TRP A 554 14.66 10.38 2.59
N ALA A 555 14.40 10.60 1.29
CA ALA A 555 14.26 11.94 0.74
C ALA A 555 13.07 12.69 1.35
N LYS A 556 11.91 12.02 1.50
CA LYS A 556 10.72 12.63 2.12
C LYS A 556 10.89 12.93 3.61
N ALA A 557 11.56 12.05 4.35
CA ALA A 557 11.81 12.21 5.79
C ALA A 557 13.05 13.08 6.10
N ASN A 558 13.72 13.66 5.09
CA ASN A 558 14.94 14.45 5.22
C ASN A 558 16.11 13.71 5.92
N ILE A 559 16.27 12.41 5.64
CA ILE A 559 17.34 11.58 6.20
C ILE A 559 18.61 11.72 5.35
N ASN A 560 19.59 12.45 5.87
CA ASN A 560 20.87 12.70 5.21
C ASN A 560 21.98 11.81 5.80
N ASN A 561 21.96 10.51 5.52
CA ASN A 561 23.07 9.60 5.91
C ASN A 561 23.48 8.65 4.79
N LYS A 562 24.19 9.20 3.79
CA LYS A 562 24.55 8.49 2.55
C LYS A 562 25.44 7.26 2.75
N GLU A 563 26.13 7.13 3.89
CA GLU A 563 27.01 5.98 4.15
C GLU A 563 26.24 4.76 4.67
N THR A 564 25.29 4.96 5.60
CA THR A 564 24.38 3.90 6.08
C THR A 564 23.44 3.43 4.96
N GLN A 565 22.90 4.37 4.18
CA GLN A 565 22.05 4.07 3.02
C GLN A 565 22.75 3.21 1.96
N LYS A 566 24.07 3.39 1.79
CA LYS A 566 24.88 2.58 0.89
C LYS A 566 25.25 1.22 1.48
N ALA A 567 25.34 1.10 2.80
CA ALA A 567 25.67 -0.13 3.50
C ALA A 567 24.49 -1.12 3.46
N GLU A 568 23.25 -0.63 3.63
CA GLU A 568 22.01 -1.44 3.68
C GLU A 568 21.79 -2.36 2.48
N PHE A 569 22.27 -1.98 1.29
CA PHE A 569 22.09 -2.74 0.05
C PHE A 569 23.41 -3.28 -0.54
N LYS A 570 24.48 -3.38 0.26
CA LYS A 570 25.69 -4.08 -0.19
C LYS A 570 25.37 -5.56 -0.36
N SER A 571 25.75 -6.13 -1.51
CA SER A 571 25.62 -7.56 -1.74
C SER A 571 26.49 -8.32 -0.74
N ALA A 572 25.88 -9.06 0.18
CA ALA A 572 26.60 -10.03 0.99
C ALA A 572 27.13 -11.14 0.07
N GLU A 573 28.36 -11.59 0.30
CA GLU A 573 28.86 -12.79 -0.37
C GLU A 573 28.09 -14.01 0.12
N ASP A 574 27.64 -14.85 -0.80
CA ASP A 574 26.94 -16.08 -0.46
C ASP A 574 27.82 -16.93 0.47
N THR A 575 27.27 -17.26 1.63
CA THR A 575 27.95 -18.04 2.66
C THR A 575 27.21 -19.36 2.85
N GLU A 576 27.91 -20.48 2.66
CA GLU A 576 27.38 -21.81 2.94
C GLU A 576 27.98 -22.36 4.23
N TRP A 577 27.17 -23.04 5.02
CA TRP A 577 27.58 -23.71 6.25
C TRP A 577 27.27 -25.19 6.13
N ILE A 578 28.17 -26.04 6.59
CA ILE A 578 27.97 -27.48 6.67
C ILE A 578 28.10 -27.87 8.13
N VAL A 579 27.00 -28.33 8.71
CA VAL A 579 26.95 -28.84 10.08
C VAL A 579 26.92 -30.37 10.01
N THR A 580 27.93 -31.01 10.57
CA THR A 580 28.05 -32.47 10.66
C THR A 580 27.99 -32.89 12.12
N ALA A 581 27.15 -33.87 12.44
CA ALA A 581 27.04 -34.44 13.77
C ALA A 581 27.42 -35.91 13.76
N LYS A 582 28.22 -36.33 14.75
CA LYS A 582 28.43 -37.73 15.10
C LYS A 582 27.76 -38.01 16.43
N PHE A 583 27.01 -39.08 16.49
CA PHE A 583 26.21 -39.44 17.64
C PHE A 583 26.79 -40.62 18.39
N LYS A 584 26.61 -40.60 19.71
CA LYS A 584 26.84 -41.77 20.54
C LYS A 584 25.90 -42.90 20.10
N PRO A 585 26.38 -44.14 19.88
CA PRO A 585 25.51 -45.27 19.58
C PRO A 585 24.44 -45.45 20.68
N LEU A 586 23.20 -45.75 20.30
CA LEU A 586 22.10 -45.89 21.27
C LEU A 586 22.37 -46.98 22.32
N GLN A 587 23.14 -48.00 21.94
CA GLN A 587 23.52 -49.14 22.77
C GLN A 587 24.52 -48.77 23.88
N GLU A 588 25.21 -47.64 23.74
CA GLU A 588 26.25 -47.18 24.68
C GLU A 588 25.73 -46.17 25.71
N PHE A 589 24.47 -45.76 25.60
CA PHE A 589 23.81 -45.10 26.72
C PHE A 589 23.56 -46.17 27.78
N GLU A 590 24.17 -46.00 28.95
CA GLU A 590 24.00 -46.96 30.05
C GLU A 590 22.51 -47.19 30.29
N GLU A 591 22.10 -48.45 30.21
CA GLU A 591 20.85 -48.83 30.81
C GLU A 591 21.03 -48.62 32.32
N PHE A 592 20.32 -47.65 32.88
CA PHE A 592 19.92 -47.76 34.29
C PHE A 592 18.98 -48.97 34.40
N SER A 593 19.52 -50.18 34.33
CA SER A 593 18.76 -51.41 34.47
C SER A 593 18.75 -51.84 35.94
N ASN A 594 17.55 -51.71 36.50
CA ASN A 594 16.91 -52.61 37.48
C ASN A 594 16.65 -52.03 38.88
N PHE A 595 15.51 -51.36 39.03
CA PHE A 595 14.57 -51.77 40.07
C PHE A 595 13.38 -52.47 39.41
N ASN A 596 13.37 -53.80 39.53
CA ASN A 596 12.26 -54.73 39.35
C ASN A 596 11.39 -54.57 38.09
N GLU A 597 11.57 -55.49 37.14
CA GLU A 597 10.43 -56.03 36.40
C GLU A 597 9.47 -56.73 37.37
N LYS A 598 8.56 -55.94 37.96
CA LYS A 598 7.19 -56.33 38.19
C LYS A 598 6.32 -55.29 37.50
N SER A 599 5.87 -55.67 36.31
CA SER A 599 4.81 -55.06 35.51
C SER A 599 4.05 -53.89 36.15
N SER A 600 4.26 -52.70 35.60
CA SER A 600 3.16 -52.00 34.92
C SER A 600 3.78 -51.04 33.91
N LYS A 601 3.35 -51.17 32.66
CA LYS A 601 3.29 -50.01 31.76
C LYS A 601 2.75 -48.86 32.61
N VAL A 602 3.43 -47.72 32.66
CA VAL A 602 2.73 -46.46 32.94
C VAL A 602 1.69 -46.40 31.84
N SER A 603 0.49 -46.82 32.20
CA SER A 603 -0.65 -46.84 31.31
C SER A 603 -0.80 -45.40 30.85
N THR A 604 -1.23 -45.18 29.61
CA THR A 604 -1.67 -43.85 29.13
C THR A 604 -2.67 -43.19 30.09
N ASN A 605 -3.25 -43.96 31.02
CA ASN A 605 -4.10 -43.51 32.10
C ASN A 605 -3.37 -42.92 33.33
N GLU A 606 -2.14 -43.34 33.65
CA GLU A 606 -1.33 -42.75 34.73
C GLU A 606 -0.80 -41.37 34.35
N GLU A 607 -0.39 -41.17 33.09
CA GLU A 607 -0.05 -39.85 32.54
C GLU A 607 -1.26 -38.91 32.54
N LYS A 608 -2.44 -39.39 32.13
CA LYS A 608 -3.69 -38.62 32.22
C LYS A 608 -4.10 -38.30 33.66
N TYR A 609 -3.76 -39.16 34.62
CA TYR A 609 -4.00 -38.88 36.03
C TYR A 609 -3.04 -37.77 36.50
N LYS A 610 -1.76 -37.84 36.10
CA LYS A 610 -0.75 -36.82 36.39
C LYS A 610 -1.09 -35.44 35.80
N GLU A 611 -1.57 -35.38 34.56
CA GLU A 611 -2.04 -34.13 33.93
C GLU A 611 -3.19 -33.51 34.73
N GLU A 612 -4.13 -34.33 35.22
CA GLU A 612 -5.24 -33.84 36.03
C GLU A 612 -4.77 -33.35 37.42
N VAL A 613 -3.78 -34.01 38.02
CA VAL A 613 -3.17 -33.56 39.28
C VAL A 613 -2.47 -32.21 39.08
N LEU A 614 -1.69 -32.05 38.00
CA LEU A 614 -1.04 -30.79 37.65
C LEU A 614 -2.06 -29.66 37.42
N PHE A 615 -3.17 -29.95 36.74
CA PHE A 615 -4.25 -28.99 36.51
C PHE A 615 -4.83 -28.43 37.83
N TYR A 616 -5.06 -29.27 38.84
CA TYR A 616 -5.54 -28.78 40.14
C TYR A 616 -4.46 -28.07 40.98
N LEU A 617 -3.18 -28.26 40.65
CA LEU A 617 -2.07 -27.59 41.32
C LEU A 617 -1.69 -26.23 40.69
N GLU A 618 -2.20 -25.91 39.49
CA GLU A 618 -1.90 -24.66 38.75
C GLU A 618 -2.35 -23.39 39.50
N ASP A 619 -3.46 -23.44 40.24
CA ASP A 619 -4.08 -22.23 40.82
C ASP A 619 -3.58 -21.89 42.24
N ASN A 620 -3.41 -22.88 43.14
CA ASN A 620 -3.12 -22.65 44.57
C ASN A 620 -2.04 -23.57 45.15
N GLY A 621 -1.39 -24.41 44.32
CA GLY A 621 -0.33 -25.33 44.74
C GLY A 621 -0.74 -26.38 45.79
N SER A 622 -2.03 -26.57 46.07
CA SER A 622 -2.53 -27.49 47.09
C SER A 622 -3.86 -28.15 46.70
N ILE A 623 -4.03 -29.43 47.01
CA ILE A 623 -5.24 -30.17 46.64
C ILE A 623 -6.28 -30.02 47.77
N THR A 624 -7.38 -29.31 47.49
CA THR A 624 -8.51 -29.11 48.43
C THR A 624 -9.35 -30.39 48.61
N ASP A 625 -10.18 -30.44 49.67
CA ASP A 625 -11.06 -31.59 49.95
C ASP A 625 -12.08 -31.88 48.82
N ILE A 626 -12.46 -30.85 48.06
CA ILE A 626 -13.37 -30.98 46.93
C ILE A 626 -12.62 -31.60 45.74
N GLU A 627 -11.43 -31.09 45.43
CA GLU A 627 -10.57 -31.58 44.36
C GLU A 627 -10.10 -33.01 44.61
N ARG A 628 -9.79 -33.36 45.87
CA ARG A 628 -9.49 -34.73 46.27
C ARG A 628 -10.62 -35.71 45.93
N ARG A 629 -11.88 -35.30 46.04
CA ARG A 629 -13.03 -36.14 45.63
C ARG A 629 -13.13 -36.30 44.11
N PHE A 630 -12.69 -35.30 43.34
CA PHE A 630 -12.65 -35.37 41.87
C PHE A 630 -11.48 -36.22 41.38
N LEU A 631 -10.29 -36.02 41.95
CA LEU A 631 -9.11 -36.85 41.71
C LEU A 631 -9.39 -38.32 42.08
N GLU A 632 -10.03 -38.59 43.21
CA GLU A 632 -10.39 -39.97 43.59
C GLU A 632 -11.35 -40.63 42.58
N LYS A 633 -12.32 -39.88 42.05
CA LYS A 633 -13.19 -40.38 40.97
C LYS A 633 -12.42 -40.61 39.67
N LYS A 634 -11.45 -39.75 39.36
CA LYS A 634 -10.60 -39.85 38.16
C LYS A 634 -9.65 -41.05 38.27
N ARG A 635 -9.05 -41.26 39.45
CA ARG A 635 -8.20 -42.41 39.81
C ARG A 635 -8.93 -43.72 39.57
N VAL A 636 -10.13 -43.87 40.13
CA VAL A 636 -10.97 -45.07 39.97
C VAL A 636 -11.35 -45.27 38.49
N ARG A 637 -11.66 -44.19 37.76
CA ARG A 637 -12.02 -44.26 36.33
C ARG A 637 -10.85 -44.67 35.44
N LEU A 638 -9.64 -44.22 35.78
CA LEU A 638 -8.40 -44.47 35.05
C LEU A 638 -7.72 -45.79 35.46
N GLY A 639 -8.20 -46.43 36.54
CA GLY A 639 -7.69 -47.70 37.04
C GLY A 639 -6.35 -47.58 37.76
N VAL A 640 -6.01 -46.41 38.29
CA VAL A 640 -4.77 -46.14 39.00
C VAL A 640 -4.90 -46.61 40.46
N SER A 641 -3.92 -47.35 40.99
CA SER A 641 -3.95 -47.81 42.38
C SER A 641 -3.85 -46.64 43.35
N GLU A 642 -4.35 -46.80 44.57
CA GLU A 642 -4.32 -45.71 45.57
C GLU A 642 -2.86 -45.36 45.96
N GLU A 643 -2.02 -46.38 46.06
CA GLU A 643 -0.58 -46.25 46.32
C GLU A 643 0.11 -45.48 45.19
N ARG A 644 -0.18 -45.81 43.92
CA ARG A 644 0.42 -45.14 42.76
C ARG A 644 -0.09 -43.72 42.56
N ALA A 645 -1.36 -43.45 42.88
CA ALA A 645 -1.92 -42.11 42.84
C ALA A 645 -1.27 -41.18 43.86
N LYS A 646 -1.00 -41.67 45.09
CA LYS A 646 -0.29 -40.91 46.12
C LYS A 646 1.15 -40.59 45.71
N GLU A 647 1.87 -41.54 45.13
CA GLU A 647 3.22 -41.28 44.59
C GLU A 647 3.20 -40.20 43.49
N ILE A 648 2.22 -40.26 42.57
CA ILE A 648 2.08 -39.25 41.51
C ILE A 648 1.76 -37.87 42.09
N GLU A 649 0.89 -37.80 43.10
CA GLU A 649 0.56 -36.54 43.79
C GLU A 649 1.75 -35.96 44.54
N GLU A 650 2.52 -36.78 45.27
CA GLU A 650 3.75 -36.36 45.97
C GLU A 650 4.83 -35.87 44.99
N ASP A 651 4.98 -36.53 43.83
CA ASP A 651 5.94 -36.13 42.80
C ASP A 651 5.57 -34.80 42.11
N CYS A 652 4.28 -34.43 42.10
CA CYS A 652 3.80 -33.19 41.46
C CYS A 652 3.81 -31.97 42.39
N LEU A 653 3.99 -32.16 43.70
CA LEU A 653 4.06 -31.04 44.64
C LEU A 653 5.38 -30.24 44.44
N PRO A 654 5.33 -28.89 44.50
CA PRO A 654 6.52 -28.07 44.35
C PRO A 654 7.55 -28.38 45.43
N LYS A 655 8.78 -28.71 45.02
CA LYS A 655 9.88 -29.02 45.92
C LYS A 655 10.46 -27.73 46.49
N LEU A 656 9.97 -27.32 47.65
CA LEU A 656 10.55 -26.21 48.43
C LEU A 656 11.93 -26.60 48.96
N THR A 657 12.88 -25.67 48.83
CA THR A 657 14.21 -25.73 49.48
C THR A 657 14.08 -25.65 51.01
N SER A 658 15.16 -25.99 51.73
CA SER A 658 15.20 -25.90 53.20
C SER A 658 14.90 -24.48 53.68
N GLU A 659 15.45 -23.50 52.98
CA GLU A 659 15.39 -22.07 53.27
C GLU A 659 13.98 -21.52 52.98
N GLU A 660 13.36 -21.94 51.87
CA GLU A 660 11.96 -21.56 51.57
C GLU A 660 10.97 -22.14 52.56
N LYS A 661 11.23 -23.35 53.10
CA LYS A 661 10.39 -23.94 54.16
C LYS A 661 10.48 -23.13 55.46
N GLU A 662 11.67 -22.68 55.82
CA GLU A 662 11.91 -21.85 57.00
C GLU A 662 11.23 -20.49 56.85
N TYR A 663 11.28 -19.88 55.65
CA TYR A 663 10.54 -18.64 55.35
C TYR A 663 9.01 -18.82 55.43
N ILE A 664 8.47 -19.93 54.92
CA ILE A 664 7.04 -20.26 55.04
C ILE A 664 6.65 -20.52 56.50
N GLU A 665 7.53 -21.10 57.31
CA GLU A 665 7.28 -21.31 58.73
C GLU A 665 7.22 -19.98 59.49
N ALA A 666 8.10 -19.03 59.17
CA ALA A 666 8.01 -17.65 59.67
C ALA A 666 6.70 -16.94 59.27
N LEU A 667 6.20 -17.17 58.04
CA LEU A 667 4.88 -16.69 57.62
C LEU A 667 3.73 -17.35 58.41
N LYS A 668 3.86 -18.63 58.78
CA LYS A 668 2.87 -19.33 59.61
C LYS A 668 2.84 -18.82 61.04
N GLU A 669 3.98 -18.48 61.63
CA GLU A 669 4.05 -17.90 62.97
C GLU A 669 3.35 -16.54 63.08
N LEU A 670 3.24 -15.82 61.96
CA LEU A 670 2.52 -14.54 61.87
C LEU A 670 0.99 -14.69 61.87
N GLY A 671 0.44 -15.85 61.51
CA GLY A 671 -1.02 -16.10 61.49
C GLY A 671 -1.80 -15.11 60.61
N ASP A 672 -2.93 -14.60 61.11
CA ASP A 672 -3.81 -13.62 60.40
C ASP A 672 -3.26 -12.17 60.40
N ALA A 673 -1.97 -11.99 60.63
CA ALA A 673 -1.41 -10.65 60.73
C ALA A 673 -1.34 -9.96 59.35
N ASP A 674 -1.71 -8.67 59.31
CA ASP A 674 -1.74 -7.90 58.07
C ASP A 674 -0.31 -7.72 57.50
N LEU A 675 -0.02 -8.41 56.39
CA LEU A 675 1.27 -8.34 55.69
C LEU A 675 1.59 -6.93 55.17
N GLN A 676 0.59 -6.05 55.05
CA GLN A 676 0.78 -4.64 54.70
C GLN A 676 1.19 -3.78 55.90
N ASN A 677 1.25 -4.35 57.11
CA ASN A 677 1.76 -3.66 58.28
C ASN A 677 3.27 -3.38 58.11
N PRO A 678 3.71 -2.10 58.18
CA PRO A 678 5.11 -1.73 57.95
C PRO A 678 6.11 -2.41 58.88
N ARG A 679 5.66 -2.88 60.07
CA ARG A 679 6.52 -3.59 61.01
C ARG A 679 6.67 -5.07 60.65
N ILE A 680 5.61 -5.71 60.17
CA ILE A 680 5.62 -7.12 59.74
C ILE A 680 6.40 -7.24 58.44
N ARG A 681 6.18 -6.31 57.50
CA ARG A 681 6.92 -6.31 56.24
C ARG A 681 8.43 -6.20 56.45
N ARG A 682 8.88 -5.31 57.35
CA ARG A 682 10.31 -5.20 57.70
C ARG A 682 10.89 -6.46 58.36
N MET A 683 10.06 -7.21 59.09
CA MET A 683 10.48 -8.47 59.71
C MET A 683 10.66 -9.56 58.65
N LEU A 684 9.73 -9.66 57.71
CA LEU A 684 9.81 -10.59 56.59
C LEU A 684 10.92 -10.23 55.61
N ASP A 685 11.13 -8.95 55.31
CA ASP A 685 12.25 -8.51 54.47
C ASP A 685 13.61 -8.85 55.13
N HIS A 686 13.70 -8.80 56.47
CA HIS A 686 14.89 -9.21 57.21
C HIS A 686 15.10 -10.73 57.17
N GLU A 687 14.05 -11.51 57.41
CA GLU A 687 14.11 -12.98 57.36
C GLU A 687 14.45 -13.49 55.96
N ARG A 688 13.89 -12.84 54.93
CA ARG A 688 14.21 -13.07 53.52
C ARG A 688 15.70 -12.84 53.26
N ASP A 689 16.23 -11.71 53.70
CA ASP A 689 17.63 -11.34 53.49
C ASP A 689 18.58 -12.31 54.22
N ASP A 690 18.20 -12.78 55.41
CA ASP A 690 18.96 -13.76 56.19
C ASP A 690 18.95 -15.16 55.53
N LEU A 691 17.83 -15.57 54.94
CA LEU A 691 17.68 -16.85 54.24
C LEU A 691 18.14 -16.81 52.77
N GLY A 692 18.55 -15.63 52.27
CA GLY A 692 19.06 -15.46 50.92
C GLY A 692 18.01 -15.66 49.81
N ILE A 693 16.73 -15.44 50.13
CA ILE A 693 15.62 -15.58 49.18
C ILE A 693 15.46 -14.27 48.39
N SER A 694 15.24 -14.33 47.08
CA SER A 694 15.02 -13.11 46.29
C SER A 694 13.69 -12.44 46.66
N GLU A 695 13.61 -11.13 46.49
CA GLU A 695 12.37 -10.37 46.73
C GLU A 695 11.20 -10.89 45.89
N GLU A 696 11.46 -11.19 44.61
CA GLU A 696 10.46 -11.76 43.70
C GLU A 696 9.96 -13.12 44.18
N ARG A 697 10.88 -13.99 44.65
CA ARG A 697 10.52 -15.33 45.14
C ARG A 697 9.77 -15.29 46.47
N ALA A 698 10.17 -14.40 47.38
CA ALA A 698 9.47 -14.20 48.65
C ALA A 698 8.02 -13.74 48.43
N LEU A 699 7.79 -12.83 47.47
CA LEU A 699 6.44 -12.37 47.09
C LEU A 699 5.60 -13.50 46.47
N GLU A 700 6.19 -14.40 45.67
CA GLU A 700 5.49 -15.59 45.17
C GLU A 700 5.05 -16.51 46.31
N LEU A 701 5.93 -16.77 47.29
CA LEU A 701 5.64 -17.64 48.44
C LEU A 701 4.57 -17.02 49.36
N GLU A 702 4.61 -15.71 49.58
CA GLU A 702 3.60 -14.97 50.33
C GLU A 702 2.23 -15.04 49.65
N LYS A 703 2.19 -14.89 48.32
CA LYS A 703 0.95 -15.00 47.55
C LYS A 703 0.39 -16.43 47.61
N GLN A 704 1.24 -17.43 47.44
CA GLN A 704 0.86 -18.84 47.60
C GLN A 704 0.36 -19.17 49.01
N TYR A 705 0.85 -18.46 50.03
CA TYR A 705 0.41 -18.63 51.42
C TYR A 705 -0.92 -17.90 51.72
N CYS A 706 -1.15 -16.70 51.18
CA CYS A 706 -2.40 -15.97 51.36
C CYS A 706 -3.60 -16.58 50.62
N ASP A 707 -3.35 -17.36 49.56
CA ASP A 707 -4.38 -18.05 48.78
C ASP A 707 -4.75 -19.44 49.38
N GLN A 708 -4.13 -19.85 50.51
CA GLN A 708 -4.47 -21.04 51.32
C GLN A 708 -5.47 -20.70 52.43
#